data_AF-A0A935ZZW1-F1
#
_entry.id   AF-A0A935ZZW1-F1
#
_cell.length_a   1.000
_cell.length_b   1.000
_cell.length_c   1.000
_cell.angle_alpha   90.00
_cell.angle_beta   90.00
_cell.angle_gamma   90.00
#
_symmetry.space_group_name_H-M   'P 1'
#
loop_
_entity.id
_entity.type
_entity.pdbx_description
1 polymer ?
#
loop_
_entity_poly.entity_id
_entity_poly.type
_entity_poly.pdbx_seq_one_letter_code
_entity_poly.pdbx_strand_id
1 'polypeptide(L)'
;MLDEIRSRAASFLEPIAGAEPAGVAASLDPRYEAVRAEVAKLDAPTGGEIDWKAVARGCKELLVGTSKDFLLASQNAYALLQLERWAGLATGLAVLDGMLERWWEQGFPPVARLRGRGNAVDWLTARLEIALPTVGVQAGEVAAFEAVRTLWTGMGTRARDRLGEFAPAMGGVAEALERLRINLPAEAVGAAGSSAAPTPSPEPAPTSAPAPAPEPAPAAAPAAAEAPAAAPADDPIAIAQAAAEPWLAPIDGPNPAGVEARYDTGYEAARVEIAKLEAITDQVVEWKLVQDNAGAILRTRSKDLLMASYFAFARFKLNGLADLLMGLQLIIALLERYWEGLQPERVRGRANALAWLVGQLELVLPTLQLTPKQRPLVLGLQRTCTSLATQMRERMGSDGPSLGSVNERVQRMLLALPEEKPPEPPKPAPAPTPAPTTAPTAAPAPAPAPAVPAMKSVAAVDNPDQVNTFLQETSRALISAAGVLRTAAPANPTAYRLLRQGLYLHLSNPPPSDAGGKTQIPALPAPRRAAFVAMENNGKWEAMLDEAESALMQSRFCLDLHRYSHRALERLGDSFAGARTVVASEVAALLSRMPTLPDLLAGDGTPLSDGDTKTWLAQVVLAGSGGGGGSGGSAGDEDKPVFAEVRGLLTAGKAGDGMRIATARIEASTTAKQRFTRRLALASALLDTSSPVLARGMFASLEQQLRSDGLMAWEPELASQVLEGFVRAIRAAAKAGSRYEQADAVYERLCQVDPMAAARLAG
;
A
#
# COMPACT_ATOMS: atom_id res chain seq x y z
N MET A 1 -3.09 4.63 45.95
CA MET A 1 -3.05 4.56 44.48
C MET A 1 -3.99 5.56 43.82
N LEU A 2 -5.33 5.45 43.93
CA LEU A 2 -6.23 6.43 43.28
C LEU A 2 -6.03 7.88 43.76
N ASP A 3 -5.81 8.11 45.06
CA ASP A 3 -5.53 9.46 45.58
C ASP A 3 -4.20 10.03 45.08
N GLU A 4 -3.19 9.17 44.94
CA GLU A 4 -1.89 9.52 44.35
C GLU A 4 -2.03 9.88 42.87
N ILE A 5 -2.77 9.08 42.11
CA ILE A 5 -3.10 9.35 40.70
C ILE A 5 -3.85 10.69 40.55
N ARG A 6 -4.83 10.95 41.42
CA ARG A 6 -5.57 12.22 41.44
C ARG A 6 -4.67 13.40 41.81
N SER A 7 -3.73 13.22 42.75
CA SER A 7 -2.73 14.23 43.09
C SER A 7 -1.84 14.56 41.90
N ARG A 8 -1.38 13.55 41.14
CA ARG A 8 -0.61 13.75 39.90
C ARG A 8 -1.41 14.49 38.82
N ALA A 9 -2.70 14.17 38.68
CA ALA A 9 -3.61 14.81 37.72
C ALA A 9 -3.98 16.26 38.11
N ALA A 10 -3.89 16.63 39.39
CA ALA A 10 -4.38 17.92 39.90
C ALA A 10 -3.78 19.12 39.16
N SER A 11 -2.46 19.12 38.92
CA SER A 11 -1.77 20.22 38.23
C SER A 11 -2.29 20.49 36.81
N PHE A 12 -2.78 19.46 36.10
CA PHE A 12 -3.36 19.63 34.76
C PHE A 12 -4.77 20.23 34.81
N LEU A 13 -5.44 20.15 35.96
CA LEU A 13 -6.83 20.56 36.14
C LEU A 13 -6.98 21.94 36.78
N GLU A 14 -5.89 22.54 37.25
CA GLU A 14 -5.87 23.91 37.76
C GLU A 14 -6.22 24.93 36.66
N PRO A 15 -6.92 26.03 37.00
CA PRO A 15 -7.16 27.12 36.05
C PRO A 15 -5.87 27.69 35.49
N ILE A 16 -5.89 28.03 34.21
CA ILE A 16 -4.78 28.71 33.55
C ILE A 16 -4.76 30.17 33.98
N ALA A 17 -3.58 30.71 34.28
CA ALA A 17 -3.42 32.10 34.72
C ALA A 17 -3.85 33.07 33.62
N GLY A 18 -4.80 33.95 33.91
CA GLY A 18 -5.30 34.95 32.97
C GLY A 18 -6.80 35.22 33.12
N ALA A 19 -7.36 35.94 32.15
CA ALA A 19 -8.80 36.27 32.12
C ALA A 19 -9.67 35.07 31.72
N GLU A 20 -9.12 34.10 31.00
CA GLU A 20 -9.82 32.91 30.53
C GLU A 20 -9.29 31.67 31.29
N PRO A 21 -10.03 31.12 32.26
CA PRO A 21 -9.52 30.06 33.14
C PRO A 21 -9.28 28.72 32.41
N ALA A 22 -9.89 28.50 31.25
CA ALA A 22 -9.60 27.37 30.36
C ALA A 22 -8.47 27.67 29.34
N GLY A 23 -7.90 28.88 29.39
CA GLY A 23 -6.94 29.36 28.41
C GLY A 23 -7.56 29.64 27.04
N VAL A 24 -6.72 29.66 26.01
CA VAL A 24 -7.09 29.90 24.61
C VAL A 24 -6.88 28.64 23.79
N ALA A 25 -7.44 28.57 22.57
CA ALA A 25 -7.25 27.40 21.70
C ALA A 25 -5.75 27.13 21.43
N ALA A 26 -5.30 25.92 21.73
CA ALA A 26 -3.90 25.52 21.58
C ALA A 26 -3.39 25.56 20.12
N SER A 27 -4.28 25.58 19.12
CA SER A 27 -3.93 25.54 17.69
C SER A 27 -3.03 26.68 17.22
N LEU A 28 -2.94 27.77 17.98
CA LEU A 28 -2.09 28.92 17.68
C LEU A 28 -0.70 28.85 18.37
N ASP A 29 -0.49 27.90 19.28
CA ASP A 29 0.77 27.72 20.00
C ASP A 29 1.72 26.83 19.17
N PRO A 30 2.97 27.27 18.87
CA PRO A 30 3.92 26.45 18.12
C PRO A 30 4.19 25.07 18.74
N ARG A 31 4.06 24.93 20.06
CA ARG A 31 4.23 23.65 20.76
C ARG A 31 3.12 22.66 20.41
N TYR A 32 1.92 23.14 20.04
CA TYR A 32 0.81 22.28 19.62
C TYR A 32 1.13 21.59 18.30
N GLU A 33 1.69 22.31 17.33
CA GLU A 33 2.13 21.71 16.06
C GLU A 33 3.29 20.74 16.26
N ALA A 34 4.20 21.01 17.21
CA ALA A 34 5.26 20.06 17.56
C ALA A 34 4.70 18.74 18.12
N VAL A 35 3.75 18.81 19.06
CA VAL A 35 3.04 17.63 19.58
C VAL A 35 2.30 16.90 18.46
N ARG A 36 1.60 17.63 17.60
CA ARG A 36 0.84 17.07 16.49
C ARG A 36 1.74 16.38 15.47
N ALA A 37 2.88 16.97 15.12
CA ALA A 37 3.85 16.39 14.19
C ALA A 37 4.44 15.09 14.73
N GLU A 38 4.78 15.03 16.02
CA GLU A 38 5.24 13.80 16.67
C GLU A 38 4.16 12.72 16.69
N VAL A 39 2.93 13.07 17.09
CA VAL A 39 1.81 12.12 17.13
C VAL A 39 1.43 11.64 15.73
N ALA A 40 1.54 12.47 14.70
CA ALA A 40 1.25 12.10 13.31
C ALA A 40 2.18 10.99 12.77
N LYS A 41 3.36 10.79 13.37
CA LYS A 41 4.26 9.69 13.01
C LYS A 41 3.64 8.31 13.31
N LEU A 42 2.65 8.21 14.21
CA LEU A 42 1.87 6.99 14.47
C LEU A 42 1.18 6.45 13.22
N ASP A 43 0.75 7.35 12.34
CA ASP A 43 0.02 7.03 11.11
C ASP A 43 0.90 7.17 9.87
N ALA A 44 2.19 7.49 10.07
CA ALA A 44 3.13 7.60 8.97
C ALA A 44 3.42 6.20 8.41
N PRO A 45 3.23 5.97 7.09
CA PRO A 45 3.47 4.69 6.45
C PRO A 45 4.95 4.26 6.47
N THR A 46 5.85 5.14 6.90
CA THR A 46 7.28 4.89 7.04
C THR A 46 7.70 4.44 8.43
N GLY A 47 6.80 4.43 9.43
CA GLY A 47 7.10 4.02 10.80
C GLY A 47 8.26 4.81 11.43
N GLY A 48 8.00 6.04 11.87
CA GLY A 48 8.99 6.84 12.60
C GLY A 48 9.00 6.49 14.09
N GLU A 49 10.18 6.41 14.71
CA GLU A 49 10.27 6.35 16.18
C GLU A 49 9.69 7.65 16.77
N ILE A 50 8.73 7.49 17.68
CA ILE A 50 8.00 8.60 18.28
C ILE A 50 8.68 8.99 19.57
N ASP A 51 9.00 10.28 19.72
CA ASP A 51 9.49 10.79 21.00
C ASP A 51 8.32 11.04 21.96
N TRP A 52 7.90 9.98 22.66
CA TRP A 52 6.83 10.07 23.66
C TRP A 52 7.15 11.02 24.81
N LYS A 53 8.45 11.25 25.12
CA LYS A 53 8.85 12.21 26.16
C LYS A 53 8.60 13.64 25.68
N ALA A 54 8.87 13.93 24.41
CA ALA A 54 8.53 15.22 23.81
C ALA A 54 7.02 15.44 23.75
N VAL A 55 6.24 14.43 23.35
CA VAL A 55 4.77 14.49 23.34
C VAL A 55 4.21 14.77 24.73
N ALA A 56 4.60 13.99 25.75
CA ALA A 56 4.10 14.16 27.12
C ALA A 56 4.50 15.54 27.71
N ARG A 57 5.72 16.00 27.44
CA ARG A 57 6.17 17.33 27.87
C ARG A 57 5.37 18.45 27.22
N GLY A 58 5.22 18.40 25.89
CA GLY A 58 4.46 19.39 25.14
C GLY A 58 2.99 19.44 25.55
N CYS A 59 2.35 18.28 25.70
CA CYS A 59 0.98 18.22 26.21
C CYS A 59 0.86 18.80 27.61
N LYS A 60 1.79 18.49 28.52
CA LYS A 60 1.77 19.04 29.88
C LYS A 60 1.92 20.56 29.90
N GLU A 61 2.89 21.10 29.17
CA GLU A 61 3.10 22.54 29.10
C GLU A 61 1.88 23.28 28.55
N LEU A 62 1.24 22.73 27.52
CA LEU A 62 0.05 23.30 26.90
C LEU A 62 -1.19 23.17 27.81
N LEU A 63 -1.42 22.01 28.43
CA LEU A 63 -2.58 21.78 29.30
C LEU A 63 -2.52 22.59 30.61
N VAL A 64 -1.31 22.85 31.10
CA VAL A 64 -1.09 23.65 32.32
C VAL A 64 -1.04 25.16 32.02
N GLY A 65 -0.48 25.57 30.88
CA GLY A 65 -0.17 26.98 30.61
C GLY A 65 -0.95 27.66 29.49
N THR A 66 -1.56 26.91 28.56
CA THR A 66 -2.13 27.49 27.32
C THR A 66 -3.61 27.18 27.11
N SER A 67 -4.02 25.91 27.19
CA SER A 67 -5.35 25.45 26.76
C SER A 67 -5.82 24.21 27.50
N LYS A 68 -7.08 24.19 27.95
CA LYS A 68 -7.79 22.96 28.33
C LYS A 68 -8.34 22.26 27.09
N ASP A 69 -7.46 21.67 26.29
CA ASP A 69 -7.78 20.97 25.05
C ASP A 69 -7.98 19.45 25.25
N PHE A 70 -9.15 18.93 24.84
CA PHE A 70 -9.50 17.52 24.99
C PHE A 70 -8.64 16.58 24.15
N LEU A 71 -8.16 17.00 22.98
CA LEU A 71 -7.28 16.17 22.15
C LEU A 71 -5.88 16.08 22.78
N LEU A 72 -5.35 17.18 23.31
CA LEU A 72 -4.09 17.15 24.06
C LEU A 72 -4.19 16.26 25.30
N ALA A 73 -5.32 16.29 26.02
CA ALA A 73 -5.54 15.42 27.18
C ALA A 73 -5.56 13.93 26.79
N SER A 74 -6.23 13.59 25.68
CA SER A 74 -6.23 12.24 25.10
C SER A 74 -4.83 11.79 24.65
N GLN A 75 -4.09 12.65 23.94
CA GLN A 75 -2.72 12.37 23.51
C GLN A 75 -1.76 12.23 24.69
N ASN A 76 -1.92 13.06 25.72
CA ASN A 76 -1.16 12.96 26.97
C ASN A 76 -1.41 11.62 27.67
N ALA A 77 -2.66 11.16 27.72
CA ALA A 77 -2.98 9.87 28.34
C ALA A 77 -2.31 8.69 27.63
N TYR A 78 -2.29 8.71 26.29
CA TYR A 78 -1.59 7.70 25.52
C TYR A 78 -0.07 7.81 25.65
N ALA A 79 0.50 9.01 25.64
CA ALA A 79 1.93 9.21 25.84
C ALA A 79 2.39 8.72 27.23
N LEU A 80 1.61 8.97 28.28
CA LEU A 80 1.89 8.46 29.62
C LEU A 80 1.78 6.93 29.70
N LEU A 81 0.88 6.29 28.94
CA LEU A 81 0.88 4.83 28.81
C LEU A 81 2.21 4.31 28.24
N GLN A 82 2.75 4.99 27.22
CA GLN A 82 4.01 4.56 26.60
C GLN A 82 5.23 4.77 27.51
N LEU A 83 5.21 5.79 28.35
CA LEU A 83 6.33 6.13 29.24
C LEU A 83 6.29 5.44 30.60
N GLU A 84 5.10 5.33 31.20
CA GLU A 84 4.91 4.89 32.58
C GLU A 84 3.87 3.78 32.72
N ARG A 85 3.47 3.16 31.61
CA ARG A 85 2.58 2.00 31.58
C ARG A 85 1.25 2.30 32.30
N TRP A 86 0.79 1.40 33.17
CA TRP A 86 -0.53 1.49 33.81
C TRP A 86 -0.68 2.70 34.73
N ALA A 87 0.37 3.08 35.47
CA ALA A 87 0.33 4.25 36.35
C ALA A 87 0.22 5.56 35.54
N GLY A 88 0.92 5.62 34.40
CA GLY A 88 0.82 6.71 33.45
C GLY A 88 -0.57 6.82 32.84
N LEU A 89 -1.10 5.72 32.32
CA LEU A 89 -2.45 5.70 31.75
C LEU A 89 -3.51 6.11 32.78
N ALA A 90 -3.40 5.64 34.03
CA ALA A 90 -4.31 6.03 35.10
C ALA A 90 -4.27 7.55 35.35
N THR A 91 -3.07 8.14 35.36
CA THR A 91 -2.90 9.60 35.48
C THR A 91 -3.54 10.34 34.30
N GLY A 92 -3.28 9.88 33.08
CA GLY A 92 -3.89 10.43 31.87
C GLY A 92 -5.41 10.39 31.85
N LEU A 93 -6.00 9.25 32.22
CA LEU A 93 -7.45 9.09 32.31
C LEU A 93 -8.05 9.96 33.42
N ALA A 94 -7.36 10.13 34.55
CA ALA A 94 -7.81 11.05 35.61
C ALA A 94 -7.79 12.52 35.15
N VAL A 95 -6.82 12.92 34.32
CA VAL A 95 -6.81 14.25 33.69
C VAL A 95 -7.99 14.40 32.73
N LEU A 96 -8.20 13.44 31.82
CA LEU A 96 -9.27 13.52 30.83
C LEU A 96 -10.68 13.50 31.49
N ASP A 97 -10.90 12.63 32.48
CA ASP A 97 -12.15 12.60 33.27
C ASP A 97 -12.38 13.91 34.02
N GLY A 98 -11.32 14.44 34.67
CA GLY A 98 -11.39 15.72 35.35
C GLY A 98 -11.67 16.90 34.41
N MET A 99 -11.20 16.85 33.17
CA MET A 99 -11.53 17.84 32.14
C MET A 99 -12.98 17.73 31.67
N LEU A 100 -13.48 16.51 31.46
CA LEU A 100 -14.89 16.26 31.14
C LEU A 100 -15.83 16.70 32.28
N GLU A 101 -15.34 16.72 33.52
CA GLU A 101 -16.08 17.19 34.68
C GLU A 101 -16.05 18.71 34.85
N ARG A 102 -14.85 19.30 34.95
CA ARG A 102 -14.64 20.67 35.42
C ARG A 102 -14.50 21.68 34.28
N TRP A 103 -14.01 21.23 33.13
CA TRP A 103 -13.67 22.07 31.98
C TRP A 103 -14.61 21.85 30.79
N TRP A 104 -15.78 21.24 31.02
CA TRP A 104 -16.75 20.98 29.97
C TRP A 104 -17.23 22.27 29.29
N GLU A 105 -17.65 23.30 30.02
CA GLU A 105 -18.23 24.48 29.36
C GLU A 105 -17.19 25.30 28.57
N GLN A 106 -15.94 25.33 29.04
CA GLN A 106 -14.92 26.28 28.57
C GLN A 106 -13.77 25.63 27.81
N GLY A 107 -13.60 24.31 27.88
CA GLY A 107 -12.51 23.59 27.22
C GLY A 107 -12.63 23.55 25.69
N PHE A 108 -11.52 23.18 25.04
CA PHE A 108 -11.37 23.18 23.59
C PHE A 108 -11.38 21.77 22.99
N PRO A 109 -11.99 21.53 21.82
CA PRO A 109 -12.83 22.46 21.04
C PRO A 109 -14.05 22.96 21.84
N PRO A 110 -14.65 24.14 21.53
CA PRO A 110 -15.77 24.68 22.30
C PRO A 110 -17.01 23.76 22.26
N VAL A 111 -17.93 23.88 23.21
CA VAL A 111 -19.15 23.04 23.31
C VAL A 111 -19.93 23.00 22.00
N ALA A 112 -19.99 24.11 21.25
CA ALA A 112 -20.61 24.17 19.92
C ALA A 112 -20.03 23.17 18.89
N ARG A 113 -18.83 22.62 19.14
CA ARG A 113 -18.15 21.59 18.35
C ARG A 113 -18.12 20.24 19.11
N LEU A 114 -19.27 19.75 19.59
CA LEU A 114 -19.40 18.48 20.32
C LEU A 114 -18.72 17.29 19.61
N ARG A 115 -18.90 17.17 18.29
CA ARG A 115 -18.23 16.12 17.49
C ARG A 115 -16.71 16.18 17.60
N GLY A 116 -16.11 17.38 17.68
CA GLY A 116 -14.66 17.53 17.83
C GLY A 116 -14.15 17.01 19.18
N ARG A 117 -14.92 17.19 20.25
CA ARG A 117 -14.62 16.59 21.56
C ARG A 117 -14.82 15.08 21.56
N GLY A 118 -15.88 14.60 20.89
CA GLY A 118 -16.11 13.18 20.66
C GLY A 118 -14.91 12.53 19.97
N ASN A 119 -14.45 13.11 18.87
CA ASN A 119 -13.26 12.66 18.13
C ASN A 119 -11.99 12.65 18.98
N ALA A 120 -11.84 13.60 19.91
CA ALA A 120 -10.69 13.62 20.82
C ALA A 120 -10.69 12.41 21.78
N VAL A 121 -11.85 12.05 22.33
CA VAL A 121 -11.97 10.86 23.18
C VAL A 121 -11.85 9.58 22.34
N ASP A 122 -12.48 9.55 21.15
CA ASP A 122 -12.42 8.43 20.20
C ASP A 122 -10.98 8.11 19.78
N TRP A 123 -10.17 9.15 19.55
CA TRP A 123 -8.75 8.98 19.24
C TRP A 123 -8.02 8.19 20.33
N LEU A 124 -8.28 8.46 21.62
CA LEU A 124 -7.67 7.69 22.71
C LEU A 124 -8.24 6.26 22.74
N THR A 125 -9.56 6.11 22.62
CA THR A 125 -10.24 4.82 22.65
C THR A 125 -9.69 3.87 21.59
N ALA A 126 -9.66 4.30 20.32
CA ALA A 126 -9.14 3.49 19.21
C ALA A 126 -7.69 3.07 19.43
N ARG A 127 -6.85 3.93 20.02
CA ARG A 127 -5.45 3.61 20.30
C ARG A 127 -5.27 2.64 21.46
N LEU A 128 -6.12 2.72 22.48
CA LEU A 128 -6.10 1.77 23.59
C LEU A 128 -6.60 0.39 23.14
N GLU A 129 -7.59 0.29 22.26
CA GLU A 129 -8.04 -1.01 21.72
C GLU A 129 -6.91 -1.76 21.02
N ILE A 130 -6.03 -1.04 20.33
CA ILE A 130 -4.85 -1.60 19.67
C ILE A 130 -3.74 -1.91 20.69
N ALA A 131 -3.48 -0.99 21.62
CA ALA A 131 -2.32 -1.11 22.52
C ALA A 131 -2.54 -2.13 23.65
N LEU A 132 -3.69 -2.10 24.31
CA LEU A 132 -3.92 -2.88 25.54
C LEU A 132 -3.71 -4.40 25.40
N PRO A 133 -4.11 -5.08 24.30
CA PRO A 133 -3.84 -6.50 24.14
C PRO A 133 -2.35 -6.87 24.22
N THR A 134 -1.46 -5.92 23.90
CA THR A 134 0.00 -6.10 23.93
C THR A 134 0.64 -5.63 25.24
N VAL A 135 -0.05 -4.76 25.99
CA VAL A 135 0.43 -4.25 27.27
C VAL A 135 0.02 -5.25 28.36
N GLY A 136 0.91 -6.18 28.70
CA GLY A 136 0.70 -7.08 29.85
C GLY A 136 0.67 -6.34 31.19
N VAL A 137 0.11 -6.96 32.23
CA VAL A 137 0.10 -6.43 33.61
C VAL A 137 1.15 -7.14 34.46
N GLN A 138 2.10 -6.40 35.02
CA GLN A 138 3.11 -6.95 35.93
C GLN A 138 2.60 -6.98 37.38
N ALA A 139 3.17 -7.84 38.22
CA ALA A 139 2.72 -8.03 39.61
C ALA A 139 2.73 -6.73 40.45
N GLY A 140 3.70 -5.82 40.22
CA GLY A 140 3.76 -4.52 40.90
C GLY A 140 2.79 -3.46 40.34
N GLU A 141 2.14 -3.73 39.21
CA GLU A 141 1.30 -2.76 38.49
C GLU A 141 -0.21 -2.97 38.73
N VAL A 142 -0.59 -4.03 39.46
CA VAL A 142 -2.00 -4.42 39.66
C VAL A 142 -2.84 -3.29 40.25
N ALA A 143 -2.31 -2.57 41.24
CA ALA A 143 -3.03 -1.44 41.84
C ALA A 143 -3.27 -0.29 40.85
N ALA A 144 -2.32 -0.02 39.94
CA ALA A 144 -2.46 0.99 38.91
C ALA A 144 -3.41 0.53 37.79
N PHE A 145 -3.35 -0.75 37.41
CA PHE A 145 -4.28 -1.38 36.46
C PHE A 145 -5.74 -1.34 36.96
N GLU A 146 -5.98 -1.66 38.23
CA GLU A 146 -7.32 -1.55 38.83
C GLU A 146 -7.81 -0.09 38.90
N ALA A 147 -6.89 0.86 39.09
CA ALA A 147 -7.21 2.27 39.00
C ALA A 147 -7.62 2.68 37.57
N VAL A 148 -6.92 2.19 36.52
CA VAL A 148 -7.31 2.39 35.11
C VAL A 148 -8.72 1.87 34.85
N ARG A 149 -9.05 0.65 35.31
CA ARG A 149 -10.40 0.08 35.13
C ARG A 149 -11.49 0.95 35.76
N THR A 150 -11.24 1.42 36.98
CA THR A 150 -12.16 2.28 37.72
C THR A 150 -12.36 3.62 37.00
N LEU A 151 -11.26 4.24 36.58
CA LEU A 151 -11.28 5.52 35.86
C LEU A 151 -11.92 5.40 34.47
N TRP A 152 -11.63 4.34 33.71
CA TRP A 152 -12.22 4.09 32.39
C TRP A 152 -13.74 3.98 32.46
N THR A 153 -14.25 3.24 33.46
CA THR A 153 -15.69 3.08 33.67
C THR A 153 -16.38 4.39 34.05
N GLY A 154 -15.78 5.16 34.97
CA GLY A 154 -16.30 6.47 35.37
C GLY A 154 -16.29 7.47 34.22
N MET A 155 -15.15 7.58 33.54
CA MET A 155 -14.96 8.45 32.38
C MET A 155 -15.89 8.08 31.23
N GLY A 156 -16.09 6.79 30.95
CA GLY A 156 -17.01 6.33 29.91
C GLY A 156 -18.48 6.70 30.19
N THR A 157 -18.89 6.66 31.46
CA THR A 157 -20.22 7.12 31.87
C THR A 157 -20.36 8.62 31.63
N ARG A 158 -19.39 9.41 32.12
CA ARG A 158 -19.38 10.87 31.96
C ARG A 158 -19.30 11.32 30.50
N ALA A 159 -18.47 10.64 29.69
CA ALA A 159 -18.35 10.89 28.26
C ALA A 159 -19.68 10.65 27.55
N ARG A 160 -20.39 9.55 27.87
CA ARG A 160 -21.73 9.28 27.33
C ARG A 160 -22.74 10.37 27.71
N ASP A 161 -22.76 10.76 28.98
CA ASP A 161 -23.69 11.77 29.49
C ASP A 161 -23.45 13.15 28.86
N ARG A 162 -22.18 13.52 28.61
CA ARG A 162 -21.81 14.83 28.05
C ARG A 162 -21.86 14.88 26.52
N LEU A 163 -21.45 13.81 25.83
CA LEU A 163 -21.29 13.78 24.37
C LEU A 163 -22.50 13.20 23.64
N GLY A 164 -23.39 12.48 24.32
CA GLY A 164 -24.57 11.87 23.71
C GLY A 164 -24.20 10.96 22.55
N GLU A 165 -24.78 11.20 21.37
CA GLU A 165 -24.50 10.45 20.14
C GLU A 165 -23.05 10.57 19.63
N PHE A 166 -22.30 11.57 20.08
CA PHE A 166 -20.88 11.76 19.72
C PHE A 166 -19.91 11.07 20.68
N ALA A 167 -20.41 10.33 21.68
CA ALA A 167 -19.57 9.54 22.55
C ALA A 167 -18.99 8.34 21.78
N PRO A 168 -17.68 8.04 21.90
CA PRO A 168 -17.10 6.89 21.24
C PRO A 168 -17.57 5.57 21.86
N ALA A 169 -17.35 4.47 21.13
CA ALA A 169 -17.64 3.13 21.62
C ALA A 169 -16.62 2.72 22.70
N MET A 170 -17.00 2.83 23.97
CA MET A 170 -16.10 2.53 25.10
C MET A 170 -15.92 1.01 25.39
N GLY A 171 -16.64 0.16 24.66
CA GLY A 171 -16.81 -1.26 24.95
C GLY A 171 -15.58 -2.12 24.66
N GLY A 172 -14.89 -1.89 23.53
CA GLY A 172 -13.74 -2.73 23.16
C GLY A 172 -12.57 -2.60 24.12
N VAL A 173 -12.29 -1.37 24.60
CA VAL A 173 -11.31 -1.13 25.67
C VAL A 173 -11.73 -1.79 26.98
N ALA A 174 -13.02 -1.72 27.35
CA ALA A 174 -13.51 -2.35 28.57
C ALA A 174 -13.35 -3.89 28.53
N GLU A 175 -13.62 -4.51 27.37
CA GLU A 175 -13.41 -5.94 27.16
C GLU A 175 -11.92 -6.31 27.21
N ALA A 176 -11.05 -5.50 26.60
CA ALA A 176 -9.60 -5.71 26.65
C ALA A 176 -9.07 -5.66 28.10
N LEU A 177 -9.54 -4.69 28.90
CA LEU A 177 -9.22 -4.60 30.32
C LEU A 177 -9.78 -5.78 31.13
N GLU A 178 -10.92 -6.36 30.74
CA GLU A 178 -11.46 -7.56 31.41
C GLU A 178 -10.64 -8.80 31.07
N ARG A 179 -10.26 -8.99 29.81
CA ARG A 179 -9.40 -10.10 29.38
C ARG A 179 -8.05 -10.08 30.10
N LEU A 180 -7.42 -8.91 30.20
CA LEU A 180 -6.17 -8.75 30.95
C LEU A 180 -6.33 -9.07 32.44
N ARG A 181 -7.49 -8.70 33.02
CA ARG A 181 -7.78 -9.00 34.43
C ARG A 181 -7.93 -10.49 34.67
N ILE A 182 -8.65 -11.20 33.81
CA ILE A 182 -8.86 -12.65 33.91
C ILE A 182 -7.53 -13.41 33.84
N ASN A 183 -6.57 -12.90 33.07
CA ASN A 183 -5.26 -13.51 32.87
C ASN A 183 -4.21 -13.12 33.94
N LEU A 184 -4.60 -12.40 35.00
CA LEU A 184 -3.69 -12.09 36.11
C LEU A 184 -3.43 -13.35 36.97
N PRO A 185 -2.17 -13.67 37.29
CA PRO A 185 -1.84 -14.80 38.17
C PRO A 185 -2.42 -14.58 39.58
N ALA A 186 -3.00 -15.63 40.16
CA ALA A 186 -3.76 -15.58 41.42
C ALA A 186 -2.97 -15.01 42.63
N GLU A 187 -1.64 -15.12 42.63
CA GLU A 187 -0.77 -14.53 43.67
C GLU A 187 -0.69 -12.99 43.62
N ALA A 188 -0.96 -12.36 42.47
CA ALA A 188 -0.88 -10.91 42.30
C ALA A 188 -2.11 -10.17 42.87
N VAL A 189 -3.23 -10.88 43.05
CA VAL A 189 -4.48 -10.34 43.60
C VAL A 189 -4.46 -10.30 45.14
N GLY A 190 -3.57 -11.09 45.77
CA GLY A 190 -3.46 -11.20 47.24
C GLY A 190 -2.42 -10.29 47.92
N ALA A 191 -1.51 -9.67 47.16
CA ALA A 191 -0.37 -8.91 47.72
C ALA A 191 -0.57 -7.38 47.79
N ALA A 192 -1.82 -6.89 47.75
CA ALA A 192 -2.14 -5.46 47.89
C ALA A 192 -1.91 -4.88 49.32
N GLY A 193 -1.13 -5.56 50.14
CA GLY A 193 -0.88 -5.22 51.54
C GLY A 193 0.57 -5.45 51.97
N SER A 194 1.56 -4.89 51.26
CA SER A 194 2.83 -4.54 51.89
C SER A 194 3.63 -3.57 51.02
N SER A 195 3.78 -2.34 51.52
CA SER A 195 4.60 -1.28 50.93
C SER A 195 6.08 -1.58 51.20
N ALA A 196 6.84 -1.91 50.15
CA ALA A 196 8.30 -1.88 50.19
C ALA A 196 8.80 -0.75 49.28
N ALA A 197 9.42 0.26 49.90
CA ALA A 197 9.97 1.45 49.27
C ALA A 197 11.13 1.12 48.30
N PRO A 198 11.30 1.86 47.19
CA PRO A 198 12.49 1.74 46.37
C PRO A 198 13.64 2.61 46.91
N THR A 199 14.82 2.02 46.97
CA THR A 199 16.12 2.65 47.25
C THR A 199 16.54 3.60 46.10
N PRO A 200 17.23 4.72 46.40
CA PRO A 200 17.66 5.68 45.38
C PRO A 200 19.03 5.32 44.80
N SER A 201 19.25 5.65 43.53
CA SER A 201 20.56 5.68 42.87
C SER A 201 20.58 6.82 41.84
N PRO A 202 21.76 7.39 41.53
CA PRO A 202 22.17 8.64 42.17
C PRO A 202 22.02 9.88 41.28
N GLU A 203 21.96 11.00 41.97
CA GLU A 203 21.91 12.39 41.53
C GLU A 203 23.13 12.80 40.66
N PRO A 204 22.94 13.53 39.55
CA PRO A 204 24.00 14.36 38.98
C PRO A 204 23.97 15.76 39.62
N ALA A 205 25.09 16.16 40.21
CA ALA A 205 25.32 17.48 40.79
C ALA A 205 25.56 18.56 39.69
N PRO A 206 25.69 19.85 40.03
CA PRO A 206 24.72 20.88 39.65
C PRO A 206 25.15 21.76 38.46
N THR A 207 24.13 22.38 37.88
CA THR A 207 24.14 23.42 36.85
C THR A 207 24.96 24.64 37.25
N SER A 208 25.89 25.09 36.38
CA SER A 208 26.45 26.44 36.44
C SER A 208 25.50 27.43 35.77
N ALA A 209 25.15 28.49 36.50
CA ALA A 209 24.26 29.58 36.10
C ALA A 209 24.74 30.34 34.83
N PRO A 210 23.82 30.84 33.99
CA PRO A 210 24.11 31.91 33.05
C PRO A 210 23.85 33.30 33.68
N ALA A 211 24.83 34.19 33.57
CA ALA A 211 24.73 35.62 33.90
C ALA A 211 24.18 36.43 32.69
N PRO A 212 23.76 37.70 32.87
CA PRO A 212 22.55 38.26 32.27
C PRO A 212 22.72 38.84 30.84
N ALA A 213 21.58 38.97 30.17
CA ALA A 213 21.41 39.62 28.87
C ALA A 213 21.67 41.14 28.93
N PRO A 214 22.18 41.77 27.85
CA PRO A 214 22.09 43.21 27.65
C PRO A 214 20.82 43.60 26.87
N GLU A 215 20.27 44.76 27.25
CA GLU A 215 19.12 45.45 26.64
C GLU A 215 19.33 45.84 25.15
N PRO A 216 18.24 46.08 24.40
CA PRO A 216 18.27 46.41 22.98
C PRO A 216 18.44 47.92 22.73
N ALA A 217 19.20 48.25 21.69
CA ALA A 217 19.30 49.60 21.10
C ALA A 217 18.95 49.52 19.59
N PRO A 218 18.54 50.64 18.97
CA PRO A 218 17.28 50.72 18.23
C PRO A 218 17.34 50.40 16.73
N ALA A 219 16.13 50.21 16.19
CA ALA A 219 15.77 49.88 14.82
C ALA A 219 16.44 50.75 13.74
N ALA A 220 16.95 50.08 12.71
CA ALA A 220 17.23 50.67 11.41
C ALA A 220 16.06 50.40 10.44
N ALA A 221 15.66 51.45 9.73
CA ALA A 221 14.56 51.51 8.76
C ALA A 221 14.78 50.55 7.55
N PRO A 222 13.70 50.13 6.87
CA PRO A 222 13.75 49.07 5.87
C PRO A 222 14.41 49.53 4.57
N ALA A 223 15.34 48.73 4.06
CA ALA A 223 15.88 48.89 2.71
C ALA A 223 14.78 48.58 1.69
N ALA A 224 14.68 49.47 0.70
CA ALA A 224 13.70 49.41 -0.37
C ALA A 224 13.77 48.09 -1.16
N ALA A 225 12.60 47.52 -1.43
CA ALA A 225 12.42 46.36 -2.28
C ALA A 225 12.91 46.67 -3.70
N GLU A 226 13.93 45.93 -4.16
CA GLU A 226 14.26 45.83 -5.58
C GLU A 226 13.10 45.14 -6.31
N ALA A 227 12.59 45.80 -7.34
CA ALA A 227 11.58 45.26 -8.25
C ALA A 227 12.13 43.99 -8.96
N PRO A 228 11.32 42.93 -9.14
CA PRO A 228 11.82 41.71 -9.74
C PRO A 228 12.15 41.93 -11.22
N ALA A 229 13.37 41.53 -11.59
CA ALA A 229 13.84 41.46 -12.97
C ALA A 229 12.88 40.62 -13.83
N ALA A 230 12.62 41.09 -15.06
CA ALA A 230 11.75 40.42 -16.01
C ALA A 230 12.19 38.95 -16.24
N ALA A 231 11.27 38.01 -16.02
CA ALA A 231 11.48 36.59 -16.21
C ALA A 231 11.77 36.26 -17.70
N PRO A 232 12.56 35.21 -18.00
CA PRO A 232 12.85 34.79 -19.37
C PRO A 232 11.56 34.36 -20.09
N ALA A 233 11.48 34.64 -21.39
CA ALA A 233 10.29 34.44 -22.24
C ALA A 233 9.78 32.97 -22.33
N ASP A 234 10.58 32.00 -21.87
CA ASP A 234 10.26 30.56 -21.88
C ASP A 234 9.91 29.99 -20.49
N ASP A 235 9.73 30.81 -19.44
CA ASP A 235 9.33 30.32 -18.11
C ASP A 235 7.86 29.83 -18.14
N PRO A 236 7.59 28.53 -17.86
CA PRO A 236 6.24 28.00 -17.85
C PRO A 236 5.28 28.71 -16.88
N ILE A 237 5.79 29.31 -15.79
CA ILE A 237 4.96 30.09 -14.86
C ILE A 237 4.50 31.39 -15.52
N ALA A 238 5.39 32.12 -16.20
CA ALA A 238 5.05 33.36 -16.88
C ALA A 238 4.03 33.13 -18.01
N ILE A 239 4.19 32.03 -18.76
CA ILE A 239 3.23 31.60 -19.79
C ILE A 239 1.87 31.30 -19.15
N ALA A 240 1.86 30.55 -18.04
CA ALA A 240 0.64 30.22 -17.30
C ALA A 240 -0.06 31.46 -16.74
N GLN A 241 0.69 32.43 -16.22
CA GLN A 241 0.14 33.71 -15.73
C GLN A 241 -0.50 34.52 -16.86
N ALA A 242 0.20 34.69 -17.98
CA ALA A 242 -0.34 35.39 -19.15
C ALA A 242 -1.61 34.70 -19.68
N ALA A 243 -1.64 33.36 -19.69
CA ALA A 243 -2.81 32.60 -20.10
C ALA A 243 -4.00 32.75 -19.14
N ALA A 244 -3.78 33.06 -17.85
CA ALA A 244 -4.84 33.23 -16.85
C ALA A 244 -5.53 34.62 -16.90
N GLU A 245 -4.88 35.63 -17.48
CA GLU A 245 -5.38 37.02 -17.50
C GLU A 245 -6.83 37.22 -18.00
N PRO A 246 -7.34 36.48 -19.00
CA PRO A 246 -8.74 36.63 -19.44
C PRO A 246 -9.79 36.40 -18.33
N TRP A 247 -9.46 35.67 -17.26
CA TRP A 247 -10.34 35.43 -16.12
C TRP A 247 -10.05 36.34 -14.92
N LEU A 248 -9.00 37.16 -15.00
CA LEU A 248 -8.59 38.10 -13.96
C LEU A 248 -9.02 39.54 -14.23
N ALA A 249 -9.52 39.84 -15.42
CA ALA A 249 -10.14 41.14 -15.72
C ALA A 249 -11.25 41.47 -14.70
N PRO A 250 -11.33 42.71 -14.17
CA PRO A 250 -12.40 43.13 -13.28
C PRO A 250 -13.77 42.93 -13.93
N ILE A 251 -14.77 42.55 -13.14
CA ILE A 251 -16.15 42.42 -13.62
C ILE A 251 -16.80 43.82 -13.66
N ASP A 252 -17.51 44.11 -14.73
CA ASP A 252 -18.19 45.41 -14.92
C ASP A 252 -19.18 45.69 -13.80
N GLY A 253 -19.11 46.90 -13.24
CA GLY A 253 -20.00 47.36 -12.18
C GLY A 253 -19.27 47.88 -10.93
N PRO A 254 -20.00 48.12 -9.83
CA PRO A 254 -19.43 48.70 -8.62
C PRO A 254 -18.56 47.73 -7.81
N ASN A 255 -18.69 46.41 -8.02
CA ASN A 255 -17.85 45.41 -7.38
C ASN A 255 -16.93 44.74 -8.42
N PRO A 256 -15.62 44.99 -8.42
CA PRO A 256 -14.69 44.41 -9.40
C PRO A 256 -14.58 42.88 -9.26
N ALA A 257 -14.97 42.31 -8.12
CA ALA A 257 -15.06 40.87 -7.90
C ALA A 257 -16.42 40.25 -8.33
N GLY A 258 -17.38 41.07 -8.76
CA GLY A 258 -18.72 40.61 -9.13
C GLY A 258 -19.64 40.35 -7.93
N VAL A 259 -20.67 39.54 -8.12
CA VAL A 259 -21.68 39.21 -7.09
C VAL A 259 -21.83 37.69 -6.94
N GLU A 260 -22.37 37.21 -5.83
CA GLU A 260 -22.57 35.78 -5.61
C GLU A 260 -23.37 35.14 -6.78
N ALA A 261 -22.75 34.17 -7.45
CA ALA A 261 -23.30 33.51 -8.63
C ALA A 261 -24.01 32.19 -8.32
N ARG A 262 -24.26 31.88 -7.04
CA ARG A 262 -24.80 30.59 -6.60
C ARG A 262 -26.12 30.21 -7.29
N TYR A 263 -26.93 31.20 -7.66
CA TYR A 263 -28.21 31.00 -8.34
C TYR A 263 -28.13 31.15 -9.87
N ASP A 264 -26.93 31.36 -10.44
CA ASP A 264 -26.72 31.43 -11.88
C ASP A 264 -26.83 30.01 -12.48
N THR A 265 -27.47 29.91 -13.64
CA THR A 265 -27.68 28.63 -14.32
C THR A 265 -26.37 27.97 -14.73
N GLY A 266 -25.35 28.76 -15.10
CA GLY A 266 -24.01 28.25 -15.40
C GLY A 266 -23.31 27.70 -14.16
N TYR A 267 -23.52 28.33 -13.00
CA TYR A 267 -22.96 27.88 -11.73
C TYR A 267 -23.52 26.51 -11.34
N GLU A 268 -24.85 26.36 -11.38
CA GLU A 268 -25.49 25.07 -11.08
C GLU A 268 -25.16 24.00 -12.13
N ALA A 269 -25.07 24.35 -13.42
CA ALA A 269 -24.66 23.40 -14.45
C ALA A 269 -23.26 22.83 -14.20
N ALA A 270 -22.30 23.67 -13.79
CA ALA A 270 -20.96 23.19 -13.43
C ALA A 270 -21.00 22.27 -12.19
N ARG A 271 -21.83 22.58 -11.19
CA ARG A 271 -21.97 21.73 -9.98
C ARG A 271 -22.61 20.39 -10.26
N VAL A 272 -23.65 20.35 -11.09
CA VAL A 272 -24.32 19.11 -11.49
C VAL A 272 -23.34 18.18 -12.20
N GLU A 273 -22.50 18.69 -13.09
CA GLU A 273 -21.46 17.89 -13.74
C GLU A 273 -20.42 17.37 -12.75
N ILE A 274 -19.95 18.20 -11.81
CA ILE A 274 -19.00 17.76 -10.77
C ILE A 274 -19.62 16.71 -9.84
N ALA A 275 -20.91 16.81 -9.51
CA ALA A 275 -21.59 15.84 -8.65
C ALA A 275 -21.61 14.42 -9.24
N LYS A 276 -21.46 14.27 -10.55
CA LYS A 276 -21.33 12.95 -11.20
C LYS A 276 -20.08 12.19 -10.76
N LEU A 277 -19.04 12.86 -10.25
CA LEU A 277 -17.85 12.21 -9.68
C LEU A 277 -18.16 11.35 -8.45
N GLU A 278 -19.21 11.72 -7.71
CA GLU A 278 -19.65 11.04 -6.48
C GLU A 278 -20.88 10.16 -6.73
N ALA A 279 -21.39 10.16 -7.96
CA ALA A 279 -22.54 9.35 -8.32
C ALA A 279 -22.16 7.87 -8.31
N ILE A 280 -23.03 7.04 -7.73
CA ILE A 280 -22.90 5.57 -7.73
C ILE A 280 -23.18 5.01 -9.13
N THR A 281 -23.82 5.79 -10.00
CA THR A 281 -24.10 5.48 -11.40
C THR A 281 -22.89 5.81 -12.29
N ASP A 282 -22.73 5.06 -13.39
CA ASP A 282 -21.63 5.19 -14.37
C ASP A 282 -21.78 6.43 -15.27
N GLN A 283 -21.87 7.61 -14.64
CA GLN A 283 -22.05 8.89 -15.31
C GLN A 283 -20.70 9.51 -15.63
N VAL A 284 -20.45 9.75 -16.92
CA VAL A 284 -19.24 10.44 -17.37
C VAL A 284 -19.39 11.94 -17.16
N VAL A 285 -18.36 12.57 -16.59
CA VAL A 285 -18.30 14.03 -16.40
C VAL A 285 -17.93 14.71 -17.71
N GLU A 286 -18.75 15.67 -18.14
CA GLU A 286 -18.44 16.49 -19.31
C GLU A 286 -17.53 17.67 -18.93
N TRP A 287 -16.21 17.42 -18.89
CA TRP A 287 -15.22 18.41 -18.46
C TRP A 287 -15.24 19.70 -19.28
N LYS A 288 -15.60 19.62 -20.57
CA LYS A 288 -15.76 20.79 -21.43
C LYS A 288 -16.90 21.69 -20.97
N LEU A 289 -18.01 21.11 -20.53
CA LEU A 289 -19.15 21.84 -19.98
C LEU A 289 -18.80 22.51 -18.66
N VAL A 290 -18.05 21.82 -17.78
CA VAL A 290 -17.53 22.41 -16.53
C VAL A 290 -16.62 23.59 -16.82
N GLN A 291 -15.66 23.43 -17.75
CA GLN A 291 -14.73 24.48 -18.15
C GLN A 291 -15.45 25.72 -18.68
N ASP A 292 -16.42 25.53 -19.58
CA ASP A 292 -17.07 26.65 -20.27
C ASP A 292 -18.00 27.41 -19.32
N ASN A 293 -18.76 26.70 -18.47
CA ASN A 293 -19.63 27.32 -17.47
C ASN A 293 -18.85 28.02 -16.35
N ALA A 294 -17.92 27.32 -15.70
CA ALA A 294 -17.13 27.91 -14.61
C ALA A 294 -16.27 29.08 -15.12
N GLY A 295 -15.71 28.95 -16.32
CA GLY A 295 -14.96 30.02 -16.99
C GLY A 295 -15.83 31.23 -17.34
N ALA A 296 -17.09 31.04 -17.74
CA ALA A 296 -18.02 32.13 -17.99
C ALA A 296 -18.36 32.89 -16.70
N ILE A 297 -18.68 32.17 -15.61
CA ILE A 297 -18.95 32.77 -14.29
C ILE A 297 -17.79 33.67 -13.84
N LEU A 298 -16.55 33.18 -13.95
CA LEU A 298 -15.34 33.90 -13.56
C LEU A 298 -15.11 35.18 -14.38
N ARG A 299 -15.57 35.23 -15.64
CA ARG A 299 -15.41 36.41 -16.50
C ARG A 299 -16.52 37.44 -16.31
N THR A 300 -17.76 37.01 -16.10
CA THR A 300 -18.92 37.90 -16.27
C THR A 300 -19.75 38.11 -15.01
N ARG A 301 -19.62 37.25 -13.98
CA ARG A 301 -20.54 37.24 -12.83
C ARG A 301 -19.86 37.34 -11.48
N SER A 302 -18.90 36.45 -11.19
CA SER A 302 -18.30 36.32 -9.86
C SER A 302 -16.86 35.83 -9.93
N LYS A 303 -15.96 36.47 -9.16
CA LYS A 303 -14.69 35.88 -8.77
C LYS A 303 -14.96 34.88 -7.65
N ASP A 304 -15.25 33.65 -8.04
CA ASP A 304 -15.64 32.56 -7.15
C ASP A 304 -14.56 31.47 -7.12
N LEU A 305 -14.09 31.13 -5.92
CA LEU A 305 -13.00 30.20 -5.70
C LEU A 305 -13.38 28.74 -5.93
N LEU A 306 -14.66 28.38 -5.76
CA LEU A 306 -15.17 27.06 -6.12
C LEU A 306 -15.20 26.92 -7.64
N MET A 307 -15.70 27.92 -8.35
CA MET A 307 -15.67 27.93 -9.81
C MET A 307 -14.24 27.97 -10.35
N ALA A 308 -13.33 28.73 -9.74
CA ALA A 308 -11.91 28.70 -10.09
C ALA A 308 -11.29 27.31 -9.88
N SER A 309 -11.65 26.62 -8.81
CA SER A 309 -11.21 25.26 -8.51
C SER A 309 -11.72 24.25 -9.54
N TYR A 310 -13.01 24.30 -9.88
CA TYR A 310 -13.62 23.45 -10.91
C TYR A 310 -13.02 23.72 -12.29
N PHE A 311 -12.83 25.00 -12.61
CA PHE A 311 -12.26 25.45 -13.86
C PHE A 311 -10.81 24.96 -14.02
N ALA A 312 -9.97 25.14 -13.00
CA ALA A 312 -8.58 24.66 -13.00
C ALA A 312 -8.52 23.13 -13.21
N PHE A 313 -9.37 22.37 -12.53
CA PHE A 313 -9.39 20.92 -12.66
C PHE A 313 -9.94 20.45 -14.01
N ALA A 314 -11.00 21.06 -14.52
CA ALA A 314 -11.57 20.74 -15.82
C ALA A 314 -10.57 20.98 -16.96
N ARG A 315 -9.82 22.09 -16.89
CA ARG A 315 -8.76 22.39 -17.85
C ARG A 315 -7.62 21.40 -17.80
N PHE A 316 -7.20 21.01 -16.60
CA PHE A 316 -6.24 19.92 -16.42
C PHE A 316 -6.71 18.62 -17.07
N LYS A 317 -7.99 18.25 -16.90
CA LYS A 317 -8.55 17.03 -17.50
C LYS A 317 -8.59 17.07 -19.02
N LEU A 318 -8.73 18.25 -19.62
CA LEU A 318 -8.80 18.42 -21.07
C LEU A 318 -7.42 18.56 -21.73
N ASN A 319 -6.51 19.32 -21.11
CA ASN A 319 -5.29 19.80 -21.77
C ASN A 319 -4.00 19.46 -20.99
N GLY A 320 -4.10 18.81 -19.83
CA GLY A 320 -2.95 18.31 -19.06
C GLY A 320 -2.25 19.36 -18.19
N LEU A 321 -0.97 19.13 -17.90
CA LEU A 321 -0.22 19.83 -16.85
C LEU A 321 -0.02 21.33 -17.07
N ALA A 322 0.12 21.79 -18.31
CA ALA A 322 0.26 23.22 -18.61
C ALA A 322 -0.99 24.00 -18.18
N ASP A 323 -2.16 23.39 -18.37
CA ASP A 323 -3.44 23.98 -18.03
C ASP A 323 -3.75 23.87 -16.52
N LEU A 324 -3.23 22.83 -15.85
CA LEU A 324 -3.21 22.80 -14.39
C LEU A 324 -2.39 23.96 -13.83
N LEU A 325 -1.20 24.20 -14.38
CA LEU A 325 -0.32 25.28 -13.96
C LEU A 325 -1.00 26.64 -14.12
N MET A 326 -1.66 26.89 -15.26
CA MET A 326 -2.47 28.08 -15.49
C MET A 326 -3.61 28.20 -14.47
N GLY A 327 -4.36 27.12 -14.23
CA GLY A 327 -5.46 27.12 -13.27
C GLY A 327 -5.02 27.44 -11.83
N LEU A 328 -3.86 26.95 -11.41
CA LEU A 328 -3.30 27.27 -10.09
C LEU A 328 -2.78 28.72 -10.02
N GLN A 329 -2.17 29.24 -11.09
CA GLN A 329 -1.77 30.64 -11.19
C GLN A 329 -2.98 31.59 -11.16
N LEU A 330 -4.08 31.21 -11.83
CA LEU A 330 -5.36 31.93 -11.74
C LEU A 330 -5.83 31.99 -10.28
N ILE A 331 -5.82 30.88 -9.55
CA ILE A 331 -6.25 30.83 -8.15
C ILE A 331 -5.36 31.71 -7.27
N ILE A 332 -4.02 31.67 -7.43
CA ILE A 332 -3.09 32.54 -6.71
C ILE A 332 -3.44 34.01 -6.96
N ALA A 333 -3.59 34.40 -8.23
CA ALA A 333 -3.92 35.77 -8.59
C ALA A 333 -5.30 36.22 -8.08
N LEU A 334 -6.29 35.32 -7.97
CA LEU A 334 -7.58 35.62 -7.34
C LEU A 334 -7.45 35.87 -5.84
N LEU A 335 -6.64 35.07 -5.14
CA LEU A 335 -6.33 35.25 -3.71
C LEU A 335 -5.57 36.56 -3.44
N GLU A 336 -4.76 37.02 -4.40
CA GLU A 336 -4.00 38.26 -4.31
C GLU A 336 -4.84 39.49 -4.65
N ARG A 337 -5.50 39.49 -5.81
CA ARG A 337 -6.15 40.69 -6.39
C ARG A 337 -7.57 40.92 -5.88
N TYR A 338 -8.28 39.86 -5.48
CA TYR A 338 -9.72 39.93 -5.21
C TYR A 338 -10.13 39.47 -3.81
N TRP A 339 -9.19 39.29 -2.87
CA TRP A 339 -9.45 38.71 -1.54
C TRP A 339 -10.69 39.26 -0.82
N GLU A 340 -10.88 40.57 -0.78
CA GLU A 340 -12.00 41.21 -0.08
C GLU A 340 -13.36 40.93 -0.74
N GLY A 341 -13.39 40.77 -2.07
CA GLY A 341 -14.62 40.50 -2.84
C GLY A 341 -14.79 39.04 -3.29
N LEU A 342 -13.84 38.17 -2.96
CA LEU A 342 -13.79 36.78 -3.45
C LEU A 342 -14.91 35.94 -2.84
N GLN A 343 -15.63 35.19 -3.68
CA GLN A 343 -16.66 34.25 -3.24
C GLN A 343 -16.06 32.84 -3.02
N PRO A 344 -16.56 32.05 -2.05
CA PRO A 344 -17.52 32.42 -1.01
C PRO A 344 -16.94 33.45 -0.01
N GLU A 345 -17.78 34.32 0.56
CA GLU A 345 -17.33 35.37 1.50
C GLU A 345 -16.62 34.81 2.75
N ARG A 346 -17.12 33.70 3.29
CA ARG A 346 -16.55 33.09 4.50
C ARG A 346 -15.25 32.37 4.17
N VAL A 347 -14.20 32.65 4.93
CA VAL A 347 -12.88 32.00 4.82
C VAL A 347 -12.98 30.47 4.79
N ARG A 348 -13.83 29.87 5.65
CA ARG A 348 -14.07 28.42 5.65
C ARG A 348 -14.69 27.90 4.35
N GLY A 349 -15.55 28.68 3.69
CA GLY A 349 -16.10 28.35 2.38
C GLY A 349 -15.03 28.38 1.29
N ARG A 350 -14.14 29.37 1.33
CA ARG A 350 -12.95 29.46 0.45
C ARG A 350 -12.02 28.27 0.65
N ALA A 351 -11.77 27.90 1.91
CA ALA A 351 -10.96 26.74 2.24
C ALA A 351 -11.57 25.43 1.71
N ASN A 352 -12.88 25.23 1.87
CA ASN A 352 -13.57 24.05 1.33
C ASN A 352 -13.48 23.97 -0.21
N ALA A 353 -13.59 25.11 -0.90
CA ALA A 353 -13.42 25.17 -2.35
C ALA A 353 -12.03 24.69 -2.80
N LEU A 354 -10.98 25.18 -2.13
CA LEU A 354 -9.62 24.73 -2.41
C LEU A 354 -9.38 23.29 -1.95
N ALA A 355 -10.03 22.83 -0.88
CA ALA A 355 -9.88 21.47 -0.35
C ALA A 355 -10.40 20.45 -1.35
N TRP A 356 -11.50 20.77 -2.04
CA TRP A 356 -11.99 19.96 -3.14
C TRP A 356 -10.92 19.81 -4.24
N LEU A 357 -10.29 20.91 -4.69
CA LEU A 357 -9.25 20.85 -5.71
C LEU A 357 -8.06 20.02 -5.25
N VAL A 358 -7.59 20.22 -4.02
CA VAL A 358 -6.48 19.47 -3.44
C VAL A 358 -6.78 17.97 -3.44
N GLY A 359 -7.95 17.55 -2.94
CA GLY A 359 -8.33 16.13 -2.92
C GLY A 359 -8.40 15.52 -4.33
N GLN A 360 -8.88 16.27 -5.31
CA GLN A 360 -8.88 15.83 -6.71
C GLN A 360 -7.46 15.67 -7.28
N LEU A 361 -6.54 16.59 -6.94
CA LEU A 361 -5.14 16.51 -7.37
C LEU A 361 -4.39 15.33 -6.72
N GLU A 362 -4.65 15.07 -5.44
CA GLU A 362 -4.10 13.91 -4.72
C GLU A 362 -4.46 12.58 -5.38
N LEU A 363 -5.67 12.49 -5.98
CA LEU A 363 -6.12 11.30 -6.68
C LEU A 363 -5.45 11.12 -8.04
N VAL A 364 -5.31 12.20 -8.82
CA VAL A 364 -4.92 12.12 -10.24
C VAL A 364 -3.41 12.26 -10.49
N LEU A 365 -2.66 13.00 -9.66
CA LEU A 365 -1.21 13.13 -9.83
C LEU A 365 -0.50 11.76 -9.69
N PRO A 366 -0.93 10.87 -8.78
CA PRO A 366 -1.30 9.48 -8.99
C PRO A 366 -0.85 8.74 -10.24
N THR A 367 -1.55 9.10 -11.29
CA THR A 367 -1.77 8.28 -12.47
C THR A 367 -1.15 8.89 -13.70
N LEU A 368 -0.56 10.09 -13.57
CA LEU A 368 0.10 10.79 -14.66
C LEU A 368 1.36 10.06 -15.11
N GLN A 369 1.42 9.80 -16.41
CA GLN A 369 2.63 9.35 -17.09
C GLN A 369 3.33 10.57 -17.68
N LEU A 370 4.55 10.84 -17.22
CA LEU A 370 5.31 12.02 -17.61
C LEU A 370 6.47 11.64 -18.52
N THR A 371 6.80 12.53 -19.43
CA THR A 371 7.98 12.45 -20.29
C THR A 371 9.06 13.44 -19.84
N PRO A 372 10.36 13.21 -20.15
CA PRO A 372 11.44 14.14 -19.81
C PRO A 372 11.19 15.59 -20.27
N LYS A 373 10.54 15.76 -21.43
CA LYS A 373 10.16 17.06 -22.01
C LYS A 373 9.23 17.89 -21.11
N GLN A 374 8.52 17.25 -20.19
CA GLN A 374 7.59 17.91 -19.27
C GLN A 374 8.25 18.37 -17.97
N ARG A 375 9.55 18.09 -17.77
CA ARG A 375 10.30 18.50 -16.57
C ARG A 375 10.19 20.00 -16.25
N PRO A 376 10.28 20.95 -17.22
CA PRO A 376 10.08 22.38 -16.94
C PRO A 376 8.68 22.69 -16.38
N LEU A 377 7.64 22.03 -16.88
CA LEU A 377 6.27 22.19 -16.39
C LEU A 377 6.11 21.68 -14.95
N VAL A 378 6.74 20.55 -14.62
CA VAL A 378 6.70 19.99 -13.26
C VAL A 378 7.48 20.88 -12.28
N LEU A 379 8.58 21.49 -12.71
CA LEU A 379 9.32 22.49 -11.91
C LEU A 379 8.45 23.74 -11.66
N GLY A 380 7.77 24.22 -12.70
CA GLY A 380 6.80 25.31 -12.58
C GLY A 380 5.67 24.97 -11.60
N LEU A 381 5.16 23.73 -11.66
CA LEU A 381 4.13 23.24 -10.77
C LEU A 381 4.60 23.19 -9.31
N GLN A 382 5.82 22.72 -9.03
CA GLN A 382 6.38 22.69 -7.68
C GLN A 382 6.44 24.09 -7.05
N ARG A 383 6.97 25.06 -7.80
CA ARG A 383 7.07 26.46 -7.36
C ARG A 383 5.67 27.05 -7.14
N THR A 384 4.74 26.76 -8.05
CA THR A 384 3.34 27.22 -7.95
C THR A 384 2.62 26.64 -6.75
N CYS A 385 2.75 25.34 -6.47
CA CYS A 385 2.14 24.72 -5.29
C CYS A 385 2.75 25.25 -3.97
N THR A 386 4.05 25.58 -3.97
CA THR A 386 4.70 26.24 -2.82
C THR A 386 4.16 27.65 -2.59
N SER A 387 4.02 28.43 -3.67
CA SER A 387 3.44 29.78 -3.62
C SER A 387 1.98 29.75 -3.17
N LEU A 388 1.17 28.83 -3.72
CA LEU A 388 -0.23 28.66 -3.32
C LEU A 388 -0.35 28.24 -1.85
N ALA A 389 0.49 27.32 -1.37
CA ALA A 389 0.51 26.92 0.04
C ALA A 389 0.84 28.10 0.98
N THR A 390 1.72 29.00 0.53
CA THR A 390 2.06 30.23 1.26
C THR A 390 0.86 31.17 1.33
N GLN A 391 0.22 31.44 0.18
CA GLN A 391 -0.97 32.31 0.13
C GLN A 391 -2.14 31.76 0.95
N MET A 392 -2.37 30.45 0.92
CA MET A 392 -3.42 29.82 1.72
C MET A 392 -3.14 29.93 3.21
N ARG A 393 -1.88 29.78 3.63
CA ARG A 393 -1.46 29.95 5.02
C ARG A 393 -1.63 31.40 5.49
N GLU A 394 -1.19 32.36 4.70
CA GLU A 394 -1.27 33.79 5.04
C GLU A 394 -2.71 34.30 5.11
N ARG A 395 -3.57 33.88 4.17
CA ARG A 395 -4.94 34.40 4.06
C ARG A 395 -5.98 33.60 4.84
N MET A 396 -5.78 32.29 5.01
CA MET A 396 -6.77 31.38 5.62
C MET A 396 -6.29 30.74 6.93
N GLY A 397 -5.03 30.92 7.33
CA GLY A 397 -4.49 30.34 8.56
C GLY A 397 -4.70 28.83 8.62
N SER A 398 -5.23 28.34 9.75
CA SER A 398 -5.52 26.92 9.99
C SER A 398 -6.77 26.40 9.28
N ASP A 399 -7.60 27.28 8.71
CA ASP A 399 -8.81 26.86 8.02
C ASP A 399 -8.51 26.33 6.61
N GLY A 400 -7.38 26.72 6.00
CA GLY A 400 -6.98 26.31 4.66
C GLY A 400 -6.52 24.83 4.57
N PRO A 401 -6.78 24.13 3.46
CA PRO A 401 -6.32 22.76 3.28
C PRO A 401 -4.79 22.71 3.08
N SER A 402 -4.19 21.58 3.47
CA SER A 402 -2.75 21.34 3.29
C SER A 402 -2.43 20.89 1.88
N LEU A 403 -1.38 21.47 1.27
CA LEU A 403 -0.82 21.04 -0.01
C LEU A 403 0.36 20.06 0.15
N GLY A 404 0.64 19.56 1.36
CA GLY A 404 1.83 18.74 1.64
C GLY A 404 1.94 17.47 0.79
N SER A 405 0.87 16.69 0.74
CA SER A 405 0.72 15.49 -0.09
C SER A 405 0.95 15.76 -1.60
N VAL A 406 0.36 16.84 -2.10
CA VAL A 406 0.50 17.30 -3.50
C VAL A 406 1.95 17.73 -3.77
N ASN A 407 2.56 18.50 -2.87
CA ASN A 407 3.96 18.94 -2.99
C ASN A 407 4.93 17.77 -3.00
N GLU A 408 4.78 16.82 -2.08
CA GLU A 408 5.59 15.60 -2.07
C GLU A 408 5.44 14.81 -3.36
N ARG A 409 4.21 14.72 -3.88
CA ARG A 409 3.95 14.02 -5.13
C ARG A 409 4.65 14.67 -6.31
N VAL A 410 4.56 16.00 -6.43
CA VAL A 410 5.25 16.77 -7.46
C VAL A 410 6.78 16.65 -7.31
N GLN A 411 7.30 16.64 -6.09
CA GLN A 411 8.72 16.42 -5.82
C GLN A 411 9.18 15.02 -6.27
N ARG A 412 8.39 13.98 -6.01
CA ARG A 412 8.67 12.62 -6.51
C ARG A 412 8.63 12.56 -8.03
N MET A 413 7.71 13.27 -8.68
CA MET A 413 7.65 13.39 -10.15
C MET A 413 8.93 14.03 -10.72
N LEU A 414 9.47 15.06 -10.06
CA LEU A 414 10.74 15.69 -10.45
C LEU A 414 11.95 14.78 -10.30
N LEU A 415 12.00 13.99 -9.22
CA LEU A 415 13.07 13.03 -8.99
C LEU A 415 13.06 11.89 -10.02
N ALA A 416 11.89 11.54 -10.54
CA ALA A 416 11.72 10.49 -11.54
C ALA A 416 12.05 10.94 -12.99
N LEU A 417 12.09 12.25 -13.26
CA LEU A 417 12.35 12.80 -14.59
C LEU A 417 13.84 13.15 -14.75
N PRO A 418 14.60 12.54 -15.67
CA PRO A 418 15.99 12.93 -15.90
C PRO A 418 16.08 14.34 -16.51
N GLU A 419 17.18 15.03 -16.25
CA GLU A 419 17.46 16.35 -16.82
C GLU A 419 17.85 16.21 -18.30
N GLU A 420 17.18 16.94 -19.18
CA GLU A 420 17.46 16.89 -20.62
C GLU A 420 18.78 17.63 -20.87
N LYS A 421 19.83 16.85 -21.20
CA LYS A 421 21.13 17.41 -21.58
C LYS A 421 20.91 18.23 -22.87
N PRO A 422 21.33 19.50 -22.94
CA PRO A 422 21.17 20.31 -24.15
C PRO A 422 21.74 19.56 -25.37
N PRO A 423 21.07 19.62 -26.54
CA PRO A 423 21.60 19.00 -27.74
C PRO A 423 22.99 19.59 -28.02
N GLU A 424 23.98 18.72 -28.14
CA GLU A 424 25.34 19.10 -28.55
C GLU A 424 25.24 19.82 -29.90
N PRO A 425 25.86 21.01 -30.06
CA PRO A 425 25.78 21.75 -31.31
C PRO A 425 26.22 20.88 -32.49
N PRO A 426 25.58 20.99 -33.66
CA PRO A 426 25.80 20.07 -34.76
C PRO A 426 27.27 20.08 -35.17
N LYS A 427 27.92 18.92 -35.00
CA LYS A 427 29.29 18.69 -35.44
C LYS A 427 29.35 18.92 -36.97
N PRO A 428 30.29 19.73 -37.49
CA PRO A 428 30.41 19.93 -38.93
C PRO A 428 30.62 18.59 -39.63
N ALA A 429 29.92 18.37 -40.74
CA ALA A 429 30.01 17.15 -41.53
C ALA A 429 31.48 16.85 -41.90
N PRO A 430 31.96 15.60 -41.73
CA PRO A 430 33.32 15.25 -42.12
C PRO A 430 33.40 15.09 -43.65
N ALA A 431 34.37 15.78 -44.25
CA ALA A 431 34.83 15.49 -45.60
C ALA A 431 35.54 14.12 -45.62
N PRO A 432 35.50 13.37 -46.75
CA PRO A 432 35.97 11.99 -46.80
C PRO A 432 37.47 11.94 -47.04
N THR A 433 38.19 11.09 -46.30
CA THR A 433 39.50 10.53 -46.73
C THR A 433 39.83 9.29 -45.88
N PRO A 434 40.71 8.39 -46.35
CA PRO A 434 40.40 6.97 -46.47
C PRO A 434 41.10 6.13 -45.39
N ALA A 435 40.65 4.89 -45.23
CA ALA A 435 41.35 3.88 -44.44
C ALA A 435 42.79 3.68 -44.97
N PRO A 436 43.77 3.41 -44.08
CA PRO A 436 44.20 2.02 -43.92
C PRO A 436 44.69 1.59 -42.50
N THR A 437 44.39 0.32 -42.18
CA THR A 437 45.31 -0.74 -41.70
C THR A 437 45.88 -0.75 -40.25
N THR A 438 45.29 -1.69 -39.48
CA THR A 438 45.82 -2.66 -38.48
C THR A 438 46.71 -2.26 -37.29
N ALA A 439 46.12 -2.47 -36.09
CA ALA A 439 46.61 -3.16 -34.87
C ALA A 439 47.84 -2.61 -34.08
N PRO A 440 48.01 -2.97 -32.78
CA PRO A 440 47.06 -3.28 -31.70
C PRO A 440 47.24 -2.29 -30.52
N THR A 441 46.17 -1.94 -29.79
CA THR A 441 46.31 -1.12 -28.57
C THR A 441 45.66 -1.81 -27.37
N ALA A 442 46.42 -1.75 -26.29
CA ALA A 442 46.28 -2.34 -24.98
C ALA A 442 44.87 -2.37 -24.38
N ALA A 443 44.66 -3.41 -23.58
CA ALA A 443 43.52 -3.57 -22.69
C ALA A 443 43.27 -2.31 -21.85
N PRO A 444 42.04 -1.77 -21.82
CA PRO A 444 41.65 -0.78 -20.83
C PRO A 444 41.45 -1.45 -19.47
N ALA A 445 41.96 -0.80 -18.42
CA ALA A 445 41.67 -1.11 -17.03
C ALA A 445 40.13 -1.12 -16.77
N PRO A 446 39.65 -1.91 -15.79
CA PRO A 446 38.23 -2.04 -15.53
C PRO A 446 37.63 -0.69 -15.13
N ALA A 447 36.59 -0.27 -15.85
CA ALA A 447 35.72 0.82 -15.43
C ALA A 447 35.08 0.49 -14.08
N PRO A 448 34.88 1.48 -13.18
CA PRO A 448 34.13 1.25 -11.95
C PRO A 448 32.72 0.81 -12.32
N ALA A 449 32.26 -0.25 -11.66
CA ALA A 449 30.92 -0.78 -11.84
C ALA A 449 29.87 0.34 -11.62
N PRO A 450 28.77 0.37 -12.40
CA PRO A 450 27.67 1.28 -12.12
C PRO A 450 27.20 1.07 -10.68
N ALA A 451 27.03 2.17 -9.94
CA ALA A 451 26.45 2.12 -8.62
C ALA A 451 25.08 1.44 -8.71
N VAL A 452 24.96 0.28 -8.08
CA VAL A 452 23.72 -0.49 -7.96
C VAL A 452 22.71 0.43 -7.24
N PRO A 453 21.49 0.63 -7.78
CA PRO A 453 20.46 1.35 -7.04
C PRO A 453 20.25 0.63 -5.72
N ALA A 454 20.38 1.36 -4.60
CA ALA A 454 20.10 0.81 -3.29
C ALA A 454 18.67 0.24 -3.29
N MET A 455 18.54 -1.09 -3.22
CA MET A 455 17.26 -1.73 -2.98
C MET A 455 16.74 -1.19 -1.65
N LYS A 456 15.50 -0.67 -1.65
CA LYS A 456 14.78 -0.37 -0.41
C LYS A 456 14.83 -1.63 0.45
N SER A 457 15.35 -1.52 1.67
CA SER A 457 15.41 -2.68 2.57
C SER A 457 13.99 -3.19 2.80
N VAL A 458 13.79 -4.47 2.50
CA VAL A 458 12.57 -5.19 2.88
C VAL A 458 12.51 -5.14 4.41
N ALA A 459 11.43 -4.59 4.96
CA ALA A 459 11.25 -4.52 6.42
C ALA A 459 11.40 -5.92 7.02
N ALA A 460 12.21 -6.05 8.07
CA ALA A 460 12.36 -7.31 8.79
C ALA A 460 11.03 -7.66 9.46
N VAL A 461 10.60 -8.92 9.34
CA VAL A 461 9.42 -9.44 10.05
C VAL A 461 9.91 -10.03 11.36
N ASP A 462 9.83 -9.25 12.44
CA ASP A 462 10.41 -9.62 13.74
C ASP A 462 9.38 -10.29 14.67
N ASN A 463 8.08 -10.21 14.34
CA ASN A 463 6.99 -10.84 15.09
C ASN A 463 5.94 -11.45 14.12
N PRO A 464 5.40 -12.66 14.38
CA PRO A 464 4.22 -13.24 13.72
C PRO A 464 3.08 -12.26 13.39
N ASP A 465 2.77 -11.28 14.25
CA ASP A 465 1.68 -10.34 14.01
C ASP A 465 1.95 -9.37 12.84
N GLN A 466 3.21 -9.13 12.50
CA GLN A 466 3.62 -8.28 11.36
C GLN A 466 3.51 -9.02 10.03
N VAL A 467 3.36 -10.34 10.02
CA VAL A 467 3.34 -11.16 8.79
C VAL A 467 2.21 -10.70 7.87
N ASN A 468 1.00 -10.48 8.39
CA ASN A 468 -0.12 -10.07 7.54
C ASN A 468 0.09 -8.68 6.93
N THR A 469 0.61 -7.72 7.71
CA THR A 469 0.94 -6.38 7.22
C THR A 469 2.04 -6.44 6.16
N PHE A 470 3.10 -7.20 6.41
CA PHE A 470 4.17 -7.45 5.46
C PHE A 470 3.67 -8.08 4.16
N LEU A 471 2.79 -9.09 4.25
CA LEU A 471 2.19 -9.73 3.08
C LEU A 471 1.30 -8.75 2.30
N GLN A 472 0.56 -7.86 2.97
CA GLN A 472 -0.24 -6.83 2.30
C GLN A 472 0.61 -5.78 1.58
N GLU A 473 1.71 -5.34 2.20
CA GLU A 473 2.65 -4.41 1.57
C GLU A 473 3.38 -5.03 0.38
N THR A 474 3.85 -6.28 0.56
CA THR A 474 4.44 -7.09 -0.50
C THR A 474 3.44 -7.30 -1.62
N SER A 475 2.18 -7.62 -1.30
CA SER A 475 1.07 -7.72 -2.24
C SER A 475 0.94 -6.46 -3.11
N ARG A 476 0.95 -5.27 -2.50
CA ARG A 476 0.86 -4.00 -3.23
C ARG A 476 2.08 -3.77 -4.13
N ALA A 477 3.27 -4.11 -3.66
CA ALA A 477 4.49 -4.00 -4.47
C ALA A 477 4.47 -4.94 -5.69
N LEU A 478 4.01 -6.19 -5.51
CA LEU A 478 3.85 -7.16 -6.60
C LEU A 478 2.84 -6.67 -7.65
N ILE A 479 1.69 -6.15 -7.23
CA ILE A 479 0.68 -5.59 -8.15
C ILE A 479 1.23 -4.39 -8.92
N SER A 480 1.96 -3.49 -8.25
CA SER A 480 2.59 -2.34 -8.91
C SER A 480 3.63 -2.79 -9.94
N ALA A 481 4.50 -3.73 -9.59
CA ALA A 481 5.51 -4.28 -10.49
C ALA A 481 4.86 -5.00 -11.69
N ALA A 482 3.77 -5.74 -11.46
CA ALA A 482 2.99 -6.39 -12.50
C ALA A 482 2.48 -5.39 -13.55
N GLY A 483 1.90 -4.27 -13.10
CA GLY A 483 1.41 -3.22 -13.99
C GLY A 483 2.51 -2.64 -14.87
N VAL A 484 3.65 -2.25 -14.26
CA VAL A 484 4.80 -1.69 -15.00
C VAL A 484 5.35 -2.70 -16.02
N LEU A 485 5.52 -3.96 -15.60
CA LEU A 485 6.07 -4.99 -16.47
C LEU A 485 5.12 -5.34 -17.62
N ARG A 486 3.80 -5.35 -17.38
CA ARG A 486 2.79 -5.59 -18.43
C ARG A 486 2.77 -4.48 -19.47
N THR A 487 2.91 -3.22 -19.05
CA THR A 487 3.00 -2.08 -19.98
C THR A 487 4.28 -2.13 -20.83
N ALA A 488 5.41 -2.47 -20.22
CA ALA A 488 6.69 -2.55 -20.94
C ALA A 488 6.82 -3.79 -21.84
N ALA A 489 6.26 -4.92 -21.40
CA ALA A 489 6.36 -6.21 -22.07
C ALA A 489 5.07 -7.02 -21.87
N PRO A 490 4.02 -6.79 -22.68
CA PRO A 490 2.70 -7.41 -22.47
C PRO A 490 2.72 -8.92 -22.67
N ALA A 491 3.66 -9.47 -23.43
CA ALA A 491 3.84 -10.91 -23.58
C ALA A 491 4.58 -11.57 -22.39
N ASN A 492 5.12 -10.78 -21.44
CA ASN A 492 5.96 -11.31 -20.37
C ASN A 492 5.13 -12.07 -19.32
N PRO A 493 5.35 -13.38 -19.15
CA PRO A 493 4.55 -14.19 -18.22
C PRO A 493 4.65 -13.74 -16.77
N THR A 494 5.78 -13.16 -16.37
CA THR A 494 6.01 -12.71 -14.99
C THR A 494 5.04 -11.59 -14.60
N ALA A 495 4.61 -10.74 -15.53
CA ALA A 495 3.64 -9.68 -15.22
C ALA A 495 2.31 -10.25 -14.70
N TYR A 496 1.82 -11.31 -15.35
CA TYR A 496 0.58 -11.99 -14.98
C TYR A 496 0.70 -12.73 -13.65
N ARG A 497 1.85 -13.39 -13.42
CA ARG A 497 2.17 -14.04 -12.14
C ARG A 497 2.17 -13.06 -10.97
N LEU A 498 2.90 -11.96 -11.11
CA LEU A 498 3.03 -10.95 -10.06
C LEU A 498 1.67 -10.38 -9.66
N LEU A 499 0.77 -10.14 -10.62
CA LEU A 499 -0.57 -9.65 -10.32
C LEU A 499 -1.37 -10.67 -9.49
N ARG A 500 -1.46 -11.93 -9.91
CA ARG A 500 -2.24 -12.95 -9.18
C ARG A 500 -1.65 -13.22 -7.80
N GLN A 501 -0.32 -13.35 -7.70
CA GLN A 501 0.33 -13.51 -6.41
C GLN A 501 0.04 -12.30 -5.52
N GLY A 502 0.20 -11.08 -6.02
CA GLY A 502 -0.11 -9.88 -5.26
C GLY A 502 -1.57 -9.82 -4.77
N LEU A 503 -2.54 -10.24 -5.59
CA LEU A 503 -3.96 -10.24 -5.22
C LEU A 503 -4.32 -11.26 -4.14
N TYR A 504 -3.67 -12.43 -4.13
CA TYR A 504 -4.11 -13.55 -3.30
C TYR A 504 -3.08 -14.03 -2.27
N LEU A 505 -1.87 -13.45 -2.20
CA LEU A 505 -0.80 -13.87 -1.29
C LEU A 505 -1.26 -13.94 0.17
N HIS A 506 -1.97 -12.90 0.64
CA HIS A 506 -2.44 -12.75 2.01
C HIS A 506 -3.80 -13.45 2.30
N LEU A 507 -4.38 -14.15 1.32
CA LEU A 507 -5.71 -14.77 1.44
C LEU A 507 -5.60 -16.29 1.56
N SER A 508 -5.96 -16.82 2.73
CA SER A 508 -5.87 -18.25 3.03
C SER A 508 -7.21 -18.99 2.91
N ASN A 509 -8.33 -18.26 3.03
CA ASN A 509 -9.69 -18.82 3.03
C ASN A 509 -10.56 -18.11 1.98
N PRO A 510 -11.58 -18.80 1.41
CA PRO A 510 -12.57 -18.14 0.56
C PRO A 510 -13.31 -17.04 1.35
N PRO A 511 -13.91 -16.05 0.65
CA PRO A 511 -14.67 -15.02 1.32
C PRO A 511 -15.87 -15.63 2.07
N PRO A 512 -16.25 -15.08 3.24
CA PRO A 512 -17.37 -15.60 4.02
C PRO A 512 -18.67 -15.63 3.19
N SER A 513 -19.37 -16.77 3.26
CA SER A 513 -20.64 -16.99 2.58
C SER A 513 -21.69 -17.61 3.49
N ASP A 514 -22.96 -17.44 3.16
CA ASP A 514 -24.07 -18.16 3.81
C ASP A 514 -24.15 -19.64 3.36
N ALA A 515 -25.14 -20.37 3.89
CA ALA A 515 -25.38 -21.78 3.56
C ALA A 515 -25.72 -22.01 2.07
N GLY A 516 -26.10 -20.97 1.34
CA GLY A 516 -26.37 -20.99 -0.11
C GLY A 516 -25.19 -20.51 -0.97
N GLY A 517 -24.02 -20.24 -0.38
CA GLY A 517 -22.83 -19.76 -1.09
C GLY A 517 -22.86 -18.26 -1.41
N LYS A 518 -23.80 -17.50 -0.85
CA LYS A 518 -23.93 -16.06 -1.09
C LYS A 518 -22.98 -15.26 -0.20
N THR A 519 -22.25 -14.34 -0.81
CA THR A 519 -21.23 -13.49 -0.15
C THR A 519 -21.71 -12.04 -0.01
N GLN A 520 -20.97 -11.20 0.72
CA GLN A 520 -21.18 -9.74 0.72
C GLN A 520 -20.41 -9.01 -0.39
N ILE A 521 -19.78 -9.75 -1.32
CA ILE A 521 -18.96 -9.17 -2.37
C ILE A 521 -19.87 -8.68 -3.51
N PRO A 522 -19.63 -7.47 -4.06
CA PRO A 522 -20.37 -6.98 -5.21
C PRO A 522 -20.03 -7.78 -6.48
N ALA A 523 -21.04 -8.05 -7.31
CA ALA A 523 -20.84 -8.65 -8.62
C ALA A 523 -20.11 -7.68 -9.57
N LEU A 524 -19.48 -8.21 -10.62
CA LEU A 524 -18.96 -7.38 -11.72
C LEU A 524 -20.16 -6.65 -12.37
N PRO A 525 -20.18 -5.31 -12.48
CA PRO A 525 -21.36 -4.56 -12.94
C PRO A 525 -21.88 -5.03 -14.31
N ALA A 526 -23.20 -5.08 -14.48
CA ALA A 526 -23.83 -5.58 -15.72
C ALA A 526 -23.36 -4.87 -17.01
N PRO A 527 -23.20 -3.52 -17.04
CA PRO A 527 -22.64 -2.84 -18.22
C PRO A 527 -21.22 -3.30 -18.55
N ARG A 528 -20.40 -3.54 -17.52
CA ARG A 528 -19.02 -4.00 -17.66
C ARG A 528 -18.95 -5.44 -18.18
N ARG A 529 -19.86 -6.32 -17.71
CA ARG A 529 -20.02 -7.68 -18.27
C ARG A 529 -20.41 -7.62 -19.75
N ALA A 530 -21.36 -6.76 -20.11
CA ALA A 530 -21.76 -6.57 -21.51
C ALA A 530 -20.62 -6.04 -22.39
N ALA A 531 -19.75 -5.18 -21.85
CA ALA A 531 -18.56 -4.69 -22.54
C ALA A 531 -17.58 -5.82 -22.88
N PHE A 532 -17.35 -6.78 -21.99
CA PHE A 532 -16.52 -7.95 -22.28
C PHE A 532 -17.08 -8.80 -23.41
N VAL A 533 -18.38 -9.10 -23.39
CA VAL A 533 -19.07 -9.82 -24.48
C VAL A 533 -18.94 -9.06 -25.80
N ALA A 534 -19.07 -7.73 -25.79
CA ALA A 534 -18.90 -6.90 -26.98
C ALA A 534 -17.45 -6.90 -27.49
N MET A 535 -16.45 -6.84 -26.61
CA MET A 535 -15.03 -6.92 -27.01
C MET A 535 -14.71 -8.29 -27.62
N GLU A 536 -15.28 -9.36 -27.06
CA GLU A 536 -15.12 -10.73 -27.54
C GLU A 536 -15.67 -10.92 -28.95
N ASN A 537 -16.91 -10.47 -29.18
CA ASN A 537 -17.58 -10.58 -30.47
C ASN A 537 -16.91 -9.73 -31.55
N ASN A 538 -16.28 -8.61 -31.16
CA ASN A 538 -15.59 -7.71 -32.06
C ASN A 538 -14.08 -8.00 -32.19
N GLY A 539 -13.58 -9.07 -31.56
CA GLY A 539 -12.16 -9.44 -31.62
C GLY A 539 -11.19 -8.42 -31.02
N LYS A 540 -11.64 -7.61 -30.06
CA LYS A 540 -10.82 -6.57 -29.40
C LYS A 540 -9.99 -7.18 -28.26
N TRP A 541 -9.05 -8.05 -28.59
CA TRP A 541 -8.32 -8.87 -27.61
C TRP A 541 -7.37 -8.06 -26.70
N GLU A 542 -6.66 -7.06 -27.22
CA GLU A 542 -5.79 -6.20 -26.41
C GLU A 542 -6.58 -5.39 -25.37
N ALA A 543 -7.65 -4.74 -25.81
CA ALA A 543 -8.54 -3.99 -24.92
C ALA A 543 -9.22 -4.89 -23.88
N MET A 544 -9.63 -6.10 -24.27
CA MET A 544 -10.16 -7.10 -23.34
C MET A 544 -9.14 -7.49 -22.28
N LEU A 545 -7.88 -7.71 -22.69
CA LEU A 545 -6.80 -8.07 -21.77
C LEU A 545 -6.53 -6.94 -20.78
N ASP A 546 -6.39 -5.71 -21.26
CA ASP A 546 -6.13 -4.55 -20.40
C ASP A 546 -7.26 -4.29 -19.41
N GLU A 547 -8.51 -4.39 -19.87
CA GLU A 547 -9.69 -4.20 -19.04
C GLU A 547 -9.82 -5.31 -17.99
N ALA A 548 -9.61 -6.58 -18.37
CA ALA A 548 -9.69 -7.71 -17.45
C ALA A 548 -8.61 -7.63 -16.35
N GLU A 549 -7.36 -7.37 -16.73
CA GLU A 549 -6.24 -7.27 -15.79
C GLU A 549 -6.40 -6.08 -14.83
N SER A 550 -6.95 -4.96 -15.29
CA SER A 550 -7.19 -3.76 -14.46
C SER A 550 -8.37 -3.95 -13.50
N ALA A 551 -9.42 -4.65 -13.94
CA ALA A 551 -10.60 -4.93 -13.12
C ALA A 551 -10.30 -5.87 -11.93
N LEU A 552 -9.27 -6.72 -12.02
CA LEU A 552 -8.95 -7.72 -10.99
C LEU A 552 -8.67 -7.13 -9.61
N MET A 553 -8.14 -5.91 -9.48
CA MET A 553 -7.94 -5.30 -8.15
C MET A 553 -9.26 -5.05 -7.41
N GLN A 554 -10.28 -4.60 -8.14
CA GLN A 554 -11.59 -4.23 -7.59
C GLN A 554 -12.54 -5.44 -7.51
N SER A 555 -12.39 -6.39 -8.43
CA SER A 555 -13.28 -7.55 -8.57
C SER A 555 -12.51 -8.88 -8.54
N ARG A 556 -11.54 -9.01 -7.62
CA ARG A 556 -10.62 -10.17 -7.52
C ARG A 556 -11.29 -11.54 -7.39
N PHE A 557 -12.53 -11.61 -6.93
CA PHE A 557 -13.26 -12.88 -6.79
C PHE A 557 -14.16 -13.21 -7.99
N CYS A 558 -14.29 -12.30 -8.98
CA CYS A 558 -14.95 -12.60 -10.25
C CYS A 558 -13.99 -13.42 -11.12
N LEU A 559 -14.22 -14.73 -11.22
CA LEU A 559 -13.32 -15.62 -11.94
C LEU A 559 -13.40 -15.44 -13.46
N ASP A 560 -14.49 -14.85 -13.96
CA ASP A 560 -14.69 -14.54 -15.37
C ASP A 560 -13.55 -13.66 -15.92
N LEU A 561 -13.01 -12.75 -15.10
CA LEU A 561 -11.88 -11.89 -15.48
C LEU A 561 -10.61 -12.67 -15.83
N HIS A 562 -10.37 -13.81 -15.15
CA HIS A 562 -9.24 -14.67 -15.48
C HIS A 562 -9.46 -15.42 -16.79
N ARG A 563 -10.69 -15.89 -17.05
CA ARG A 563 -11.06 -16.49 -18.34
C ARG A 563 -10.89 -15.47 -19.48
N TYR A 564 -11.37 -14.24 -19.32
CA TYR A 564 -11.20 -13.19 -20.33
C TYR A 564 -9.72 -12.89 -20.61
N SER A 565 -8.91 -12.78 -19.56
CA SER A 565 -7.46 -12.60 -19.70
C SER A 565 -6.82 -13.77 -20.47
N HIS A 566 -7.13 -15.01 -20.09
CA HIS A 566 -6.63 -16.20 -20.75
C HIS A 566 -7.03 -16.28 -22.23
N ARG A 567 -8.30 -15.98 -22.54
CA ARG A 567 -8.83 -16.01 -23.91
C ARG A 567 -8.25 -14.89 -24.78
N ALA A 568 -8.08 -13.70 -24.23
CA ALA A 568 -7.41 -12.61 -24.93
C ALA A 568 -5.96 -12.98 -25.27
N LEU A 569 -5.20 -13.52 -24.30
CA LEU A 569 -3.83 -13.98 -24.51
C LEU A 569 -3.73 -15.08 -25.57
N GLU A 570 -4.67 -16.02 -25.60
CA GLU A 570 -4.75 -17.03 -26.66
C GLU A 570 -4.93 -16.40 -28.04
N ARG A 571 -5.80 -15.40 -28.15
CA ARG A 571 -6.13 -14.76 -29.43
C ARG A 571 -5.07 -13.77 -29.92
N LEU A 572 -4.21 -13.28 -29.04
CA LEU A 572 -3.05 -12.44 -29.38
C LEU A 572 -1.88 -13.25 -29.96
N GLY A 573 -1.94 -14.59 -29.89
CA GLY A 573 -1.02 -15.49 -30.60
C GLY A 573 0.12 -16.06 -29.76
N ASP A 574 1.01 -16.80 -30.41
CA ASP A 574 1.99 -17.68 -29.74
C ASP A 574 3.02 -16.93 -28.87
N SER A 575 3.29 -15.65 -29.16
CA SER A 575 4.16 -14.82 -28.32
C SER A 575 3.62 -14.65 -26.89
N PHE A 576 2.29 -14.74 -26.72
CA PHE A 576 1.61 -14.66 -25.42
C PHE A 576 1.35 -16.03 -24.78
N ALA A 577 1.78 -17.13 -25.40
CA ALA A 577 1.52 -18.49 -24.91
C ALA A 577 2.06 -18.70 -23.48
N GLY A 578 3.24 -18.16 -23.17
CA GLY A 578 3.81 -18.25 -21.82
C GLY A 578 2.96 -17.51 -20.78
N ALA A 579 2.47 -16.32 -21.11
CA ALA A 579 1.58 -15.54 -20.25
C ALA A 579 0.24 -16.27 -20.04
N ARG A 580 -0.33 -16.84 -21.10
CA ARG A 580 -1.55 -17.64 -21.05
C ARG A 580 -1.42 -18.82 -20.08
N THR A 581 -0.33 -19.59 -20.20
CA THR A 581 -0.03 -20.72 -19.31
C THR A 581 0.11 -20.27 -17.86
N VAL A 582 0.78 -19.14 -17.62
CA VAL A 582 0.91 -18.59 -16.27
C VAL A 582 -0.45 -18.23 -15.66
N VAL A 583 -1.33 -17.55 -16.40
CA VAL A 583 -2.68 -17.22 -15.92
C VAL A 583 -3.43 -18.49 -15.49
N ALA A 584 -3.44 -19.54 -16.31
CA ALA A 584 -4.08 -20.80 -15.96
C ALA A 584 -3.46 -21.43 -14.69
N SER A 585 -2.12 -21.45 -14.58
CA SER A 585 -1.43 -22.05 -13.44
C SER A 585 -1.67 -21.33 -12.11
N GLU A 586 -1.73 -19.98 -12.12
CA GLU A 586 -1.97 -19.20 -10.90
C GLU A 586 -3.44 -19.35 -10.43
N VAL A 587 -4.38 -19.49 -11.37
CA VAL A 587 -5.78 -19.78 -11.04
C VAL A 587 -5.93 -21.22 -10.52
N ALA A 588 -5.18 -22.18 -11.05
CA ALA A 588 -5.15 -23.54 -10.50
C ALA A 588 -4.63 -23.56 -9.06
N ALA A 589 -3.54 -22.82 -8.78
CA ALA A 589 -3.01 -22.67 -7.42
C ALA A 589 -4.05 -22.01 -6.49
N LEU A 590 -4.76 -20.99 -6.97
CA LEU A 590 -5.84 -20.32 -6.24
C LEU A 590 -6.96 -21.30 -5.86
N LEU A 591 -7.42 -22.11 -6.81
CA LEU A 591 -8.50 -23.08 -6.60
C LEU A 591 -8.06 -24.27 -5.75
N SER A 592 -6.78 -24.65 -5.80
CA SER A 592 -6.26 -25.68 -4.89
C SER A 592 -6.32 -25.23 -3.42
N ARG A 593 -6.16 -23.93 -3.16
CA ARG A 593 -6.27 -23.31 -1.83
C ARG A 593 -7.70 -22.98 -1.44
N MET A 594 -8.54 -22.58 -2.39
CA MET A 594 -9.93 -22.17 -2.17
C MET A 594 -10.88 -22.86 -3.17
N PRO A 595 -11.17 -24.16 -3.00
CA PRO A 595 -11.87 -24.97 -4.00
C PRO A 595 -13.34 -24.59 -4.18
N THR A 596 -13.96 -23.89 -3.21
CA THR A 596 -15.37 -23.49 -3.27
C THR A 596 -15.61 -22.21 -4.06
N LEU A 597 -14.57 -21.46 -4.45
CA LEU A 597 -14.69 -20.19 -5.18
C LEU A 597 -15.58 -20.25 -6.43
N PRO A 598 -15.54 -21.29 -7.28
CA PRO A 598 -16.35 -21.34 -8.50
C PRO A 598 -17.86 -21.36 -8.24
N ASP A 599 -18.29 -21.75 -7.04
CA ASP A 599 -19.69 -21.93 -6.69
C ASP A 599 -20.26 -20.77 -5.85
N LEU A 600 -19.44 -19.76 -5.53
CA LEU A 600 -19.88 -18.61 -4.77
C LEU A 600 -20.72 -17.62 -5.59
N LEU A 601 -21.65 -16.98 -4.89
CA LEU A 601 -22.53 -15.94 -5.41
C LEU A 601 -22.18 -14.58 -4.79
N ALA A 602 -22.34 -13.51 -5.55
CA ALA A 602 -22.25 -12.14 -5.07
C ALA A 602 -23.44 -11.79 -4.16
N GLY A 603 -23.39 -10.61 -3.52
CA GLY A 603 -24.45 -10.11 -2.63
C GLY A 603 -25.81 -9.90 -3.31
N ASP A 604 -25.84 -9.75 -4.63
CA ASP A 604 -27.07 -9.68 -5.44
C ASP A 604 -27.54 -11.05 -5.95
N GLY A 605 -26.79 -12.13 -5.68
CA GLY A 605 -27.07 -13.48 -6.16
C GLY A 605 -26.45 -13.81 -7.52
N THR A 606 -25.77 -12.85 -8.18
CA THR A 606 -25.05 -13.11 -9.42
C THR A 606 -23.90 -14.10 -9.17
N PRO A 607 -23.72 -15.14 -10.00
CA PRO A 607 -22.56 -16.03 -9.89
C PRO A 607 -21.25 -15.28 -10.05
N LEU A 608 -20.26 -15.57 -9.19
CA LEU A 608 -18.90 -15.04 -9.35
C LEU A 608 -18.11 -15.74 -10.47
N SER A 609 -18.64 -16.88 -10.95
CA SER A 609 -18.16 -17.62 -12.12
C SER A 609 -19.35 -18.01 -12.99
N ASP A 610 -19.40 -17.50 -14.22
CA ASP A 610 -20.41 -17.90 -15.19
C ASP A 610 -20.20 -19.35 -15.70
N GLY A 611 -21.20 -19.89 -16.42
CA GLY A 611 -21.16 -21.29 -16.88
C GLY A 611 -19.98 -21.58 -17.81
N ASP A 612 -19.62 -20.64 -18.67
CA ASP A 612 -18.46 -20.75 -19.56
C ASP A 612 -17.15 -20.72 -18.78
N THR A 613 -17.07 -19.91 -17.73
CA THR A 613 -15.93 -19.86 -16.82
C THR A 613 -15.80 -21.17 -16.05
N LYS A 614 -16.89 -21.76 -15.56
CA LYS A 614 -16.84 -23.11 -14.97
C LYS A 614 -16.34 -24.16 -15.96
N THR A 615 -16.74 -24.06 -17.22
CA THR A 615 -16.28 -24.94 -18.29
C THR A 615 -14.79 -24.76 -18.56
N TRP A 616 -14.32 -23.52 -18.68
CA TRP A 616 -12.91 -23.19 -18.83
C TRP A 616 -12.08 -23.66 -17.63
N LEU A 617 -12.58 -23.48 -16.41
CA LEU A 617 -11.94 -23.97 -15.19
C LEU A 617 -11.78 -25.49 -15.25
N ALA A 618 -12.83 -26.24 -15.60
CA ALA A 618 -12.75 -27.69 -15.69
C ALA A 618 -11.77 -28.17 -16.78
N GLN A 619 -11.79 -27.54 -17.96
CA GLN A 619 -11.07 -28.01 -19.15
C GLN A 619 -9.61 -27.52 -19.25
N VAL A 620 -9.31 -26.34 -18.70
CA VAL A 620 -8.02 -25.68 -18.87
C VAL A 620 -7.27 -25.57 -17.55
N VAL A 621 -7.97 -25.22 -16.46
CA VAL A 621 -7.33 -24.98 -15.16
C VAL A 621 -7.21 -26.26 -14.34
N LEU A 622 -8.29 -27.05 -14.25
CA LEU A 622 -8.40 -28.23 -13.40
C LEU A 622 -8.07 -29.53 -14.14
N ALA A 623 -8.10 -29.54 -15.47
CA ALA A 623 -7.66 -30.69 -16.28
C ALA A 623 -6.19 -31.07 -16.00
N GLY A 624 -5.38 -30.12 -15.51
CA GLY A 624 -4.01 -30.36 -15.03
C GLY A 624 -3.86 -30.51 -13.50
N SER A 625 -4.93 -30.34 -12.70
CA SER A 625 -4.85 -30.20 -11.23
C SER A 625 -5.38 -31.40 -10.44
N GLY A 626 -5.64 -32.54 -11.08
CA GLY A 626 -6.11 -33.79 -10.44
C GLY A 626 -5.09 -34.52 -9.55
N GLY A 627 -4.09 -33.84 -9.00
CA GLY A 627 -3.09 -34.42 -8.11
C GLY A 627 -2.37 -33.33 -7.32
N GLY A 628 -2.81 -33.12 -6.08
CA GLY A 628 -2.25 -32.10 -5.18
C GLY A 628 -0.81 -32.42 -4.74
N GLY A 629 -0.01 -31.37 -4.60
CA GLY A 629 1.30 -31.40 -3.94
C GLY A 629 2.42 -30.74 -4.73
N GLY A 630 2.85 -29.54 -4.30
CA GLY A 630 4.18 -29.01 -4.59
C GLY A 630 4.25 -27.86 -5.61
N SER A 631 4.49 -26.66 -5.08
CA SER A 631 5.16 -25.57 -5.79
C SER A 631 6.46 -26.10 -6.44
N GLY A 632 6.46 -26.11 -7.77
CA GLY A 632 7.59 -26.50 -8.60
C GLY A 632 7.03 -26.93 -9.94
N GLY A 633 7.01 -26.02 -10.91
CA GLY A 633 6.36 -26.20 -12.21
C GLY A 633 6.48 -27.64 -12.71
N SER A 634 5.33 -28.27 -12.94
CA SER A 634 5.26 -29.60 -13.55
C SER A 634 5.88 -29.51 -14.93
N ALA A 635 7.17 -29.81 -14.99
CA ALA A 635 7.86 -30.23 -16.19
C ALA A 635 7.25 -31.52 -16.77
N GLY A 636 6.37 -32.20 -16.01
CA GLY A 636 5.74 -33.45 -16.39
C GLY A 636 4.88 -33.38 -17.64
N ASP A 637 4.23 -32.26 -17.98
CA ASP A 637 3.30 -32.26 -19.13
C ASP A 637 3.97 -31.99 -20.48
N GLU A 638 4.97 -31.10 -20.53
CA GLU A 638 5.80 -30.91 -21.73
C GLU A 638 6.80 -32.05 -21.94
N ASP A 639 7.28 -32.68 -20.85
CA ASP A 639 8.29 -33.73 -20.94
C ASP A 639 7.67 -35.12 -21.21
N LYS A 640 6.38 -35.33 -20.89
CA LYS A 640 5.64 -36.57 -21.22
C LYS A 640 5.74 -36.98 -22.69
N PRO A 641 5.43 -36.12 -23.69
CA PRO A 641 5.55 -36.49 -25.10
C PRO A 641 7.01 -36.71 -25.51
N VAL A 642 7.94 -35.90 -25.01
CA VAL A 642 9.38 -36.04 -25.33
C VAL A 642 9.92 -37.36 -24.79
N PHE A 643 9.63 -37.72 -23.54
CA PHE A 643 10.07 -39.00 -23.00
C PHE A 643 9.26 -40.20 -23.51
N ALA A 644 8.06 -39.99 -24.05
CA ALA A 644 7.34 -41.00 -24.83
C ALA A 644 8.03 -41.26 -26.18
N GLU A 645 8.50 -40.21 -26.86
CA GLU A 645 9.32 -40.32 -28.07
C GLU A 645 10.65 -41.02 -27.77
N VAL A 646 11.34 -40.62 -26.69
CA VAL A 646 12.57 -41.29 -26.23
C VAL A 646 12.32 -42.79 -25.99
N ARG A 647 11.24 -43.16 -25.28
CA ARG A 647 10.84 -44.57 -25.12
C ARG A 647 10.61 -45.25 -26.47
N GLY A 648 9.91 -44.60 -27.40
CA GLY A 648 9.67 -45.12 -28.74
C GLY A 648 10.97 -45.39 -29.51
N LEU A 649 11.94 -44.46 -29.45
CA LEU A 649 13.25 -44.60 -30.09
C LEU A 649 14.10 -45.70 -29.44
N LEU A 650 14.05 -45.83 -28.12
CA LEU A 650 14.73 -46.90 -27.39
C LEU A 650 14.17 -48.27 -27.78
N THR A 651 12.85 -48.43 -27.83
CA THR A 651 12.19 -49.68 -28.27
C THR A 651 12.46 -49.99 -29.75
N ALA A 652 12.59 -48.96 -30.60
CA ALA A 652 12.91 -49.10 -32.01
C ALA A 652 14.40 -49.39 -32.30
N GLY A 653 15.24 -49.61 -31.27
CA GLY A 653 16.66 -49.90 -31.41
C GLY A 653 17.52 -48.68 -31.77
N LYS A 654 16.96 -47.47 -31.77
CA LYS A 654 17.67 -46.21 -32.05
C LYS A 654 18.13 -45.55 -30.76
N ALA A 655 18.86 -46.29 -29.94
CA ALA A 655 19.22 -45.85 -28.58
C ALA A 655 20.06 -44.56 -28.55
N GLY A 656 20.94 -44.35 -29.53
CA GLY A 656 21.74 -43.13 -29.64
C GLY A 656 20.91 -41.86 -29.84
N ASP A 657 19.84 -41.93 -30.64
CA ASP A 657 18.96 -40.79 -30.91
C ASP A 657 18.09 -40.48 -29.69
N GLY A 658 17.49 -41.50 -29.09
CA GLY A 658 16.72 -41.36 -27.85
C GLY A 658 17.55 -40.79 -26.71
N MET A 659 18.78 -41.26 -26.52
CA MET A 659 19.68 -40.76 -25.47
C MET A 659 20.09 -39.31 -25.72
N ARG A 660 20.33 -38.92 -26.97
CA ARG A 660 20.72 -37.55 -27.35
C ARG A 660 19.58 -36.57 -27.10
N ILE A 661 18.34 -36.93 -27.46
CA ILE A 661 17.14 -36.12 -27.17
C ILE A 661 16.96 -35.96 -25.65
N ALA A 662 17.06 -37.07 -24.90
CA ALA A 662 16.91 -37.04 -23.45
C ALA A 662 18.01 -36.20 -22.78
N THR A 663 19.27 -36.32 -23.23
CA THR A 663 20.41 -35.55 -22.68
C THR A 663 20.26 -34.06 -22.96
N ALA A 664 19.93 -33.68 -24.20
CA ALA A 664 19.66 -32.28 -24.54
C ALA A 664 18.52 -31.70 -23.69
N ARG A 665 17.47 -32.50 -23.41
CA ARG A 665 16.36 -32.07 -22.54
C ARG A 665 16.78 -31.95 -21.08
N ILE A 666 17.67 -32.81 -20.58
CA ILE A 666 18.25 -32.73 -19.23
C ILE A 666 19.17 -31.49 -19.10
N GLU A 667 19.96 -31.18 -20.13
CA GLU A 667 20.84 -30.00 -20.16
C GLU A 667 20.05 -28.68 -20.22
N ALA A 668 18.93 -28.68 -20.94
CA ALA A 668 17.99 -27.55 -20.99
C ALA A 668 17.19 -27.34 -19.68
N SER A 669 17.49 -28.06 -18.60
CA SER A 669 16.84 -27.86 -17.29
C SER A 669 17.29 -26.58 -16.62
N THR A 670 16.33 -25.74 -16.24
CA THR A 670 16.55 -24.47 -15.55
C THR A 670 16.61 -24.61 -14.03
N THR A 671 16.08 -25.70 -13.47
CA THR A 671 16.07 -25.97 -12.03
C THR A 671 16.63 -27.35 -11.69
N ALA A 672 17.11 -27.51 -10.45
CA ALA A 672 17.60 -28.79 -9.94
C ALA A 672 16.52 -29.87 -9.92
N LYS A 673 15.28 -29.53 -9.52
CA LYS A 673 14.12 -30.43 -9.56
C LYS A 673 13.80 -30.90 -10.98
N GLN A 674 13.82 -30.00 -11.97
CA GLN A 674 13.62 -30.37 -13.39
C GLN A 674 14.70 -31.32 -13.90
N ARG A 675 15.97 -31.04 -13.57
CA ARG A 675 17.08 -31.91 -13.97
C ARG A 675 16.94 -33.30 -13.33
N PHE A 676 16.53 -33.36 -12.07
CA PHE A 676 16.31 -34.60 -11.34
C PHE A 676 15.16 -35.42 -11.94
N THR A 677 13.98 -34.82 -12.16
CA THR A 677 12.81 -35.52 -12.70
C THR A 677 13.03 -36.01 -14.14
N ARG A 678 13.75 -35.25 -14.98
CA ARG A 678 14.12 -35.67 -16.34
C ARG A 678 15.13 -36.82 -16.35
N ARG A 679 16.10 -36.81 -15.43
CA ARG A 679 17.03 -37.94 -15.24
C ARG A 679 16.31 -39.20 -14.77
N LEU A 680 15.32 -39.06 -13.87
CA LEU A 680 14.44 -40.16 -13.45
C LEU A 680 13.61 -40.69 -14.62
N ALA A 681 13.00 -39.83 -15.44
CA ALA A 681 12.23 -40.25 -16.61
C ALA A 681 13.08 -41.02 -17.63
N LEU A 682 14.33 -40.60 -17.85
CA LEU A 682 15.29 -41.33 -18.68
C LEU A 682 15.64 -42.70 -18.07
N ALA A 683 15.95 -42.75 -16.77
CA ALA A 683 16.27 -44.00 -16.08
C ALA A 683 15.12 -45.02 -16.16
N SER A 684 13.88 -44.58 -15.97
CA SER A 684 12.68 -45.41 -16.14
C SER A 684 12.50 -45.87 -17.59
N ALA A 685 12.68 -44.99 -18.57
CA ALA A 685 12.60 -45.36 -19.99
C ALA A 685 13.61 -46.46 -20.37
N LEU A 686 14.83 -46.40 -19.83
CA LEU A 686 15.88 -47.40 -20.06
C LEU A 686 15.59 -48.73 -19.38
N LEU A 687 14.95 -48.69 -18.21
CA LEU A 687 14.51 -49.88 -17.51
C LEU A 687 13.45 -50.64 -18.32
N ASP A 688 12.50 -49.91 -18.91
CA ASP A 688 11.39 -50.48 -19.69
C ASP A 688 11.86 -51.05 -21.05
N THR A 689 12.95 -50.53 -21.61
CA THR A 689 13.39 -50.79 -23.00
C THR A 689 14.64 -51.65 -23.10
N SER A 690 15.00 -52.37 -22.03
CA SER A 690 16.04 -53.43 -21.97
C SER A 690 17.51 -53.01 -21.80
N SER A 691 17.80 -51.86 -21.19
CA SER A 691 19.16 -51.54 -20.67
C SER A 691 19.19 -51.48 -19.13
N PRO A 692 18.98 -52.61 -18.43
CA PRO A 692 18.80 -52.60 -16.98
C PRO A 692 20.08 -52.25 -16.22
N VAL A 693 21.26 -52.55 -16.78
CA VAL A 693 22.56 -52.20 -16.16
C VAL A 693 22.78 -50.69 -16.16
N LEU A 694 22.44 -50.01 -17.27
CA LEU A 694 22.57 -48.56 -17.40
C LEU A 694 21.51 -47.84 -16.55
N ALA A 695 20.26 -48.32 -16.59
CA ALA A 695 19.20 -47.84 -15.71
C ALA A 695 19.59 -47.95 -14.23
N ARG A 696 20.15 -49.10 -13.81
CA ARG A 696 20.64 -49.30 -12.44
C ARG A 696 21.70 -48.26 -12.05
N GLY A 697 22.66 -47.98 -12.93
CA GLY A 697 23.68 -46.96 -12.68
C GLY A 697 23.09 -45.56 -12.50
N MET A 698 22.08 -45.20 -13.30
CA MET A 698 21.37 -43.94 -13.17
C MET A 698 20.56 -43.85 -11.87
N PHE A 699 19.82 -44.91 -11.52
CA PHE A 699 19.08 -44.98 -10.26
C PHE A 699 20.00 -44.93 -9.04
N ALA A 700 21.19 -45.52 -9.09
CA ALA A 700 22.19 -45.41 -8.01
C ALA A 700 22.63 -43.95 -7.79
N SER A 701 22.87 -43.20 -8.86
CA SER A 701 23.19 -41.77 -8.75
C SER A 701 22.02 -40.95 -8.24
N LEU A 702 20.79 -41.24 -8.66
CA LEU A 702 19.58 -40.55 -8.19
C LEU A 702 19.30 -40.84 -6.72
N GLU A 703 19.53 -42.07 -6.26
CA GLU A 703 19.40 -42.47 -4.86
C GLU A 703 20.43 -41.79 -3.96
N GLN A 704 21.69 -41.72 -4.40
CA GLN A 704 22.73 -40.98 -3.68
C GLN A 704 22.36 -39.50 -3.53
N GLN A 705 21.83 -38.88 -4.58
CA GLN A 705 21.39 -37.49 -4.55
C GLN A 705 20.16 -37.30 -3.65
N LEU A 706 19.19 -38.22 -3.72
CA LEU A 706 18.02 -38.24 -2.84
C LEU A 706 18.41 -38.31 -1.35
N ARG A 707 19.51 -38.99 -1.03
CA ARG A 707 20.10 -39.00 0.32
C ARG A 707 20.82 -37.71 0.69
N SER A 708 21.67 -37.17 -0.19
CA SER A 708 22.41 -35.93 0.11
C SER A 708 21.48 -34.76 0.35
N ASP A 709 20.39 -34.72 -0.42
CA ASP A 709 19.46 -33.58 -0.46
C ASP A 709 18.28 -33.78 0.52
N GLY A 710 18.26 -34.88 1.29
CA GLY A 710 17.22 -35.16 2.30
C GLY A 710 15.81 -35.37 1.72
N LEU A 711 15.69 -35.75 0.45
CA LEU A 711 14.41 -35.79 -0.27
C LEU A 711 13.42 -36.83 0.30
N MET A 712 13.90 -37.86 0.99
CA MET A 712 13.03 -38.87 1.62
C MET A 712 12.09 -38.29 2.68
N ALA A 713 12.51 -37.22 3.37
CA ALA A 713 11.72 -36.61 4.42
C ALA A 713 10.71 -35.57 3.90
N TRP A 714 10.94 -34.99 2.71
CA TRP A 714 10.18 -33.84 2.23
C TRP A 714 9.44 -34.06 0.89
N GLU A 715 9.89 -35.01 0.05
CA GLU A 715 9.23 -35.45 -1.20
C GLU A 715 9.14 -36.99 -1.23
N PRO A 716 8.34 -37.62 -0.34
CA PRO A 716 8.31 -39.07 -0.17
C PRO A 716 7.79 -39.80 -1.43
N GLU A 717 6.91 -39.19 -2.23
CA GLU A 717 6.41 -39.80 -3.47
C GLU A 717 7.50 -39.90 -4.55
N LEU A 718 8.31 -38.85 -4.71
CA LEU A 718 9.44 -38.86 -5.62
C LEU A 718 10.51 -39.85 -5.14
N ALA A 719 10.72 -39.91 -3.83
CA ALA A 719 11.63 -40.87 -3.23
C ALA A 719 11.17 -42.32 -3.44
N SER A 720 9.88 -42.60 -3.27
CA SER A 720 9.27 -43.89 -3.58
C SER A 720 9.48 -44.26 -5.05
N GLN A 721 9.25 -43.36 -6.00
CA GLN A 721 9.47 -43.63 -7.44
C GLN A 721 10.94 -43.99 -7.76
N VAL A 722 11.90 -43.26 -7.20
CA VAL A 722 13.33 -43.54 -7.39
C VAL A 722 13.71 -44.89 -6.80
N LEU A 723 13.31 -45.16 -5.55
CA LEU A 723 13.66 -46.38 -4.84
C LEU A 723 12.97 -47.61 -5.46
N GLU A 724 11.69 -47.51 -5.83
CA GLU A 724 10.95 -48.57 -6.51
C GLU A 724 11.57 -48.88 -7.88
N GLY A 725 11.86 -47.85 -8.66
CA GLY A 725 12.57 -47.99 -9.95
C GLY A 725 13.97 -48.58 -9.77
N PHE A 726 14.68 -48.23 -8.70
CA PHE A 726 16.01 -48.75 -8.42
C PHE A 726 15.97 -50.23 -8.07
N VAL A 727 15.05 -50.67 -7.21
CA VAL A 727 14.88 -52.10 -6.88
C VAL A 727 14.53 -52.90 -8.14
N ARG A 728 13.62 -52.38 -8.99
CA ARG A 728 13.29 -53.00 -10.27
C ARG A 728 14.51 -53.10 -11.19
N ALA A 729 15.31 -52.04 -11.29
CA ALA A 729 16.54 -52.02 -12.08
C ALA A 729 17.61 -52.98 -11.54
N ILE A 730 17.78 -53.08 -10.23
CA ILE A 730 18.69 -54.04 -9.59
C ILE A 730 18.28 -55.48 -9.94
N ARG A 731 16.99 -55.83 -9.80
CA ARG A 731 16.49 -57.16 -10.14
C ARG A 731 16.64 -57.48 -11.62
N ALA A 732 16.32 -56.53 -12.50
CA ALA A 732 16.48 -56.68 -13.94
C ALA A 732 17.96 -56.83 -14.34
N ALA A 733 18.86 -56.06 -13.72
CA ALA A 733 20.30 -56.13 -13.96
C ALA A 733 20.90 -57.44 -13.42
N ALA A 734 20.40 -57.96 -12.29
CA ALA A 734 20.81 -59.24 -11.74
C ALA A 734 20.45 -60.41 -12.68
N LYS A 735 19.27 -60.37 -13.31
CA LYS A 735 18.90 -61.32 -14.39
C LYS A 735 19.83 -61.22 -15.60
N ALA A 736 20.39 -60.04 -15.85
CA ALA A 736 21.41 -59.80 -16.89
C ALA A 736 22.87 -60.04 -16.41
N GLY A 737 23.07 -60.66 -15.23
CA GLY A 737 24.40 -61.02 -14.71
C GLY A 737 25.13 -59.92 -13.92
N SER A 738 24.54 -58.73 -13.74
CA SER A 738 25.11 -57.62 -12.96
C SER A 738 24.57 -57.63 -11.53
N ARG A 739 25.36 -58.09 -10.56
CA ARG A 739 25.02 -58.01 -9.13
C ARG A 739 25.19 -56.59 -8.57
N TYR A 740 24.41 -56.25 -7.56
CA TYR A 740 24.52 -54.99 -6.81
C TYR A 740 24.57 -55.29 -5.32
N GLU A 741 25.68 -54.94 -4.67
CA GLU A 741 25.98 -55.37 -3.30
C GLU A 741 25.02 -54.76 -2.26
N GLN A 742 24.48 -53.57 -2.53
CA GLN A 742 23.61 -52.85 -1.58
C GLN A 742 22.11 -53.03 -1.90
N ALA A 743 21.72 -54.12 -2.56
CA ALA A 743 20.34 -54.36 -2.98
C ALA A 743 19.36 -54.34 -1.79
N ASP A 744 19.69 -55.04 -0.71
CA ASP A 744 18.84 -55.15 0.47
C ASP A 744 18.67 -53.79 1.15
N ALA A 745 19.76 -53.02 1.27
CA ALA A 745 19.71 -51.70 1.88
C ALA A 745 18.83 -50.71 1.09
N VAL A 746 18.72 -50.83 -0.23
CA VAL A 746 17.82 -50.01 -1.05
C VAL A 746 16.35 -50.45 -0.82
N TYR A 747 16.10 -51.75 -0.71
CA TYR A 747 14.77 -52.27 -0.43
C TYR A 747 14.29 -51.88 0.98
N GLU A 748 15.15 -51.95 2.00
CA GLU A 748 14.85 -51.49 3.35
C GLU A 748 14.48 -50.00 3.39
N ARG A 749 15.19 -49.16 2.62
CA ARG A 749 14.86 -47.74 2.46
C ARG A 749 13.51 -47.54 1.80
N LEU A 750 13.17 -48.34 0.78
CA LEU A 750 11.82 -48.32 0.20
C LEU A 750 10.76 -48.71 1.23
N CYS A 751 11.01 -49.72 2.07
CA CYS A 751 10.10 -50.08 3.16
C CYS A 751 9.88 -48.94 4.16
N GLN A 752 10.89 -48.09 4.39
CA GLN A 752 10.78 -46.93 5.29
C GLN A 752 9.96 -45.79 4.67
N VAL A 753 10.07 -45.58 3.35
CA VAL A 753 9.41 -44.46 2.65
C VAL A 753 7.99 -44.84 2.18
N ASP A 754 7.83 -46.02 1.60
CA ASP A 754 6.56 -46.50 1.04
C ASP A 754 6.45 -48.04 1.20
N PRO A 755 5.94 -48.50 2.35
CA PRO A 755 5.72 -49.92 2.62
C PRO A 755 4.81 -50.60 1.57
N MET A 756 3.90 -49.85 0.95
CA MET A 756 2.97 -50.40 -0.05
C MET A 756 3.68 -50.66 -1.38
N ALA A 757 4.55 -49.75 -1.82
CA ALA A 757 5.43 -49.98 -2.97
C ALA A 757 6.40 -51.14 -2.71
N ALA A 758 6.98 -51.21 -1.51
CA ALA A 758 7.82 -52.33 -1.11
C ALA A 758 7.08 -53.67 -1.15
N ALA A 759 5.82 -53.71 -0.67
CA ALA A 759 4.98 -54.90 -0.69
C ALA A 759 4.62 -55.34 -2.12
N ARG A 760 4.38 -54.41 -3.05
CA ARG A 760 4.19 -54.73 -4.49
C ARG A 760 5.41 -55.43 -5.10
N LEU A 761 6.59 -55.14 -4.56
CA LEU A 761 7.85 -55.77 -4.96
C LEU A 761 8.22 -56.97 -4.07
N ALA A 762 7.45 -57.35 -3.06
CA ALA A 762 7.79 -58.48 -2.19
C ALA A 762 7.57 -59.87 -2.84
N GLY A 763 6.89 -59.91 -4.00
CA GLY A 763 6.85 -61.06 -4.91
C GLY A 763 7.98 -61.01 -5.94
#